data_AF-A0A953Y325-F1
#
_entry.id   AF-A0A953Y325-F1
#
_cell.length_a   1.000
_cell.length_b   1.000
_cell.length_c   1.000
_cell.angle_alpha   90.00
_cell.angle_beta   90.00
_cell.angle_gamma   90.00
#
_symmetry.space_group_name_H-M   'P 1'
#
loop_
_entity.id
_entity.type
_entity.pdbx_description
1 polymer ?
#
loop_
_entity_poly.entity_id
_entity_poly.type
_entity_poly.pdbx_seq_one_letter_code
_entity_poly.pdbx_strand_id
1 'polypeptide(L)'
;MNRALYLPALALAAAAAWAQDAPPPVRDVFAGEPATVVFSPEGGYAPQNYLKRFTAQDGKPRWATMNGLLAEAIRRAEPGSKVRIGSFKLSDQEVVDALFYAARERQVEVKLWLKGPPGLDYMIPGHEAIADRANAYLAERHAAGKDDVWGDVQVMIGTAAQMSAFGKWNDMHEKFGLVSASNAHGPKLNHAFLGTSNIGSSSDAYHNEHRVFFFNNAVATQRLWSEFKRLWDHLGECRTYVHGDPSLGVNLTPEDATVTLPDGTLAKERDTDALQFRFTYEREPSGQFHAISDDFAAAIDEAKELPAGAVVWVAQFGFGIPRLSRALLAAAEEAPQVEFRVMVHMAEGNSWATRQLATSNLPNVHVRVKWDSNKLKLNPGSTPGLPGPTDPGPALLHHKTLVVGDRVLITGSYNFFGDADDQGENVVIVRPDRDPRYAGLVADTHAEFQTLWFSGVLFDSAELFGPEGLYEQVAAQSAKDGFLDVLRAVSSTPRSAEEIRDRVGTLDQAAVDGHLAVLTRFRFVERVTGGYRLQGDPDLAAHAAKPEVRREALQNQPTSQLVRGTISPDAARELVVGGERYRLEPSALDATLELLAGHEVAIYGKLTQSPSPSLTPERLVEPERGTREGAVTQTPDGPRFGPDALRVSGLAAGPLAHAGPDPVRLTAYAFPGELFVTQVEARMLEGVTLSYRWVPVGKVSADERVSAVKLSRDGKHVLVETAGGIRGYAPVETVAIGREPKTAGVTGALGGQ
;
A
#
# COMPACT_ATOMS: atom_id res chain seq x y z
N MET A 1 14.68 30.98 -45.12
CA MET A 1 14.34 29.94 -44.11
C MET A 1 13.09 29.21 -44.58
N ASN A 2 13.18 27.90 -44.83
CA ASN A 2 12.17 27.12 -45.56
C ASN A 2 11.00 26.68 -44.66
N ARG A 3 9.84 27.34 -44.80
CA ARG A 3 8.57 26.93 -44.16
C ARG A 3 8.11 25.51 -44.57
N ALA A 4 8.60 24.98 -45.68
CA ALA A 4 8.24 23.65 -46.19
C ALA A 4 8.71 22.47 -45.32
N LEU A 5 9.69 22.66 -44.43
CA LEU A 5 10.21 21.59 -43.55
C LEU A 5 9.54 21.57 -42.16
N TYR A 6 8.85 22.64 -41.75
CA TYR A 6 8.24 22.74 -40.41
C TYR A 6 6.92 22.00 -40.30
N LEU A 7 6.10 22.00 -41.35
CA LEU A 7 4.78 21.35 -41.35
C LEU A 7 4.86 19.83 -41.18
N PRO A 8 5.76 19.10 -41.88
CA PRO A 8 5.93 17.65 -41.65
C PRO A 8 6.45 17.34 -40.25
N ALA A 9 7.37 18.16 -39.70
CA ALA A 9 7.90 17.96 -38.35
C ALA A 9 6.84 18.22 -37.26
N LEU A 10 6.02 19.26 -37.41
CA LEU A 10 4.88 19.53 -36.53
C LEU A 10 3.80 18.45 -36.64
N ALA A 11 3.53 17.94 -37.85
CA ALA A 11 2.60 16.83 -38.05
C ALA A 11 3.14 15.53 -37.43
N LEU A 12 4.44 15.26 -37.51
CA LEU A 12 5.07 14.10 -36.87
C LEU A 12 5.03 14.23 -35.33
N ALA A 13 5.32 15.43 -34.79
CA ALA A 13 5.26 15.68 -33.36
C ALA A 13 3.82 15.60 -32.82
N ALA A 14 2.84 16.14 -33.55
CA ALA A 14 1.42 16.06 -33.20
C ALA A 14 0.91 14.62 -33.33
N ALA A 15 1.32 13.87 -34.36
CA ALA A 15 0.98 12.46 -34.51
C ALA A 15 1.63 11.59 -33.43
N ALA A 16 2.86 11.90 -33.00
CA ALA A 16 3.53 11.22 -31.89
C ALA A 16 2.83 11.53 -30.55
N ALA A 17 2.42 12.78 -30.30
CA ALA A 17 1.64 13.15 -29.13
C ALA A 17 0.24 12.50 -29.14
N TRP A 18 -0.43 12.44 -30.29
CA TRP A 18 -1.72 11.76 -30.44
C TRP A 18 -1.61 10.23 -30.36
N ALA A 19 -0.50 9.64 -30.82
CA ALA A 19 -0.22 8.22 -30.66
C ALA A 19 0.06 7.86 -29.20
N GLN A 20 0.63 8.78 -28.41
CA GLN A 20 0.75 8.64 -26.95
C GLN A 20 -0.60 8.74 -26.22
N ASP A 21 -1.63 9.35 -26.85
CA ASP A 21 -2.96 9.53 -26.27
C ASP A 21 -3.92 8.34 -26.49
N ALA A 22 -3.57 7.39 -27.35
CA ALA A 22 -4.35 6.16 -27.51
C ALA A 22 -4.20 5.30 -26.24
N PRO A 23 -5.30 4.80 -25.65
CA PRO A 23 -5.20 3.94 -24.49
C PRO A 23 -4.35 2.71 -24.84
N PRO A 24 -3.42 2.30 -23.97
CA PRO A 24 -2.61 1.13 -24.24
C PRO A 24 -3.51 -0.09 -24.42
N PRO A 25 -3.12 -1.05 -25.28
CA PRO A 25 -3.92 -2.24 -25.51
C PRO A 25 -4.07 -3.02 -24.20
N VAL A 26 -5.25 -3.63 -24.02
CA VAL A 26 -5.48 -4.61 -22.95
C VAL A 26 -4.53 -5.79 -23.17
N ARG A 27 -3.69 -6.10 -22.18
CA ARG A 27 -2.73 -7.22 -22.20
C ARG A 27 -3.31 -8.40 -21.42
N ASP A 28 -3.35 -9.58 -22.04
CA ASP A 28 -3.62 -10.84 -21.33
C ASP A 28 -2.29 -11.37 -20.76
N VAL A 29 -2.16 -11.35 -19.43
CA VAL A 29 -0.89 -11.64 -18.73
C VAL A 29 -0.39 -13.07 -18.92
N PHE A 30 -1.27 -14.05 -19.21
CA PHE A 30 -0.82 -15.41 -19.52
C PHE A 30 -0.44 -15.59 -21.00
N ALA A 31 -0.75 -14.61 -21.85
CA ALA A 31 -0.56 -14.71 -23.29
C ALA A 31 0.75 -14.05 -23.75
N GLY A 32 1.89 -14.70 -23.46
CA GLY A 32 3.10 -14.55 -24.29
C GLY A 32 4.27 -13.76 -23.70
N GLU A 33 4.13 -13.13 -22.54
CA GLU A 33 5.27 -12.50 -21.85
C GLU A 33 5.91 -13.48 -20.85
N PRO A 34 7.26 -13.61 -20.82
CA PRO A 34 7.93 -14.51 -19.88
C PRO A 34 7.91 -13.98 -18.44
N ALA A 35 7.63 -12.69 -18.25
CA ALA A 35 7.39 -12.10 -16.95
C ALA A 35 6.48 -10.86 -17.07
N THR A 36 5.72 -10.58 -16.02
CA THR A 36 4.93 -9.35 -15.89
C THR A 36 4.94 -8.86 -14.44
N VAL A 37 4.66 -7.57 -14.23
CA VAL A 37 4.44 -6.99 -12.91
C VAL A 37 2.98 -6.58 -12.76
N VAL A 38 2.39 -6.90 -11.61
CA VAL A 38 1.06 -6.43 -11.23
C VAL A 38 1.19 -5.55 -10.01
N PHE A 39 0.68 -4.33 -10.11
CA PHE A 39 0.74 -3.31 -9.07
C PHE A 39 -0.56 -3.27 -8.27
N SER A 40 -0.49 -2.60 -7.14
CA SER A 40 -1.62 -2.30 -6.26
C SER A 40 -1.69 -0.79 -6.01
N PRO A 41 -2.90 -0.23 -5.79
CA PRO A 41 -4.20 -0.89 -5.76
C PRO A 41 -4.71 -1.34 -7.13
N GLU A 42 -5.41 -2.47 -7.17
CA GLU A 42 -6.24 -2.91 -8.33
C GLU A 42 -5.54 -2.92 -9.70
N GLY A 43 -4.24 -3.24 -9.76
CA GLY A 43 -3.46 -3.26 -11.00
C GLY A 43 -2.53 -2.05 -11.20
N GLY A 44 -2.57 -1.06 -10.31
CA GLY A 44 -1.69 0.10 -10.32
C GLY A 44 -2.32 1.37 -10.88
N TYR A 45 -1.55 2.44 -10.90
CA TYR A 45 -1.98 3.77 -11.33
C TYR A 45 -1.72 4.03 -12.81
N ALA A 46 -0.68 3.42 -13.40
CA ALA A 46 -0.40 3.63 -14.80
C ALA A 46 -1.43 2.91 -15.68
N PRO A 47 -1.96 3.55 -16.74
CA PRO A 47 -2.98 2.95 -17.60
C PRO A 47 -2.59 1.57 -18.16
N GLN A 48 -1.33 1.37 -18.56
CA GLN A 48 -0.86 0.08 -19.08
C GLN A 48 -0.79 -1.04 -18.02
N ASN A 49 -0.71 -0.69 -16.74
CA ASN A 49 -0.69 -1.64 -15.63
C ASN A 49 -2.13 -1.96 -15.20
N TYR A 50 -2.93 -0.91 -14.98
CA TYR A 50 -4.34 -1.03 -14.63
C TYR A 50 -5.14 -1.83 -15.67
N LEU A 51 -4.79 -1.72 -16.95
CA LEU A 51 -5.50 -2.39 -18.03
C LEU A 51 -5.08 -3.85 -18.26
N LYS A 52 -4.22 -4.43 -17.41
CA LYS A 52 -3.84 -5.85 -17.49
C LYS A 52 -5.01 -6.74 -17.10
N ARG A 53 -5.20 -7.81 -17.87
CA ARG A 53 -6.23 -8.81 -17.64
C ARG A 53 -5.66 -10.21 -17.70
N PHE A 54 -6.42 -11.17 -17.21
CA PHE A 54 -6.25 -12.58 -17.57
C PHE A 54 -7.61 -13.16 -17.93
N THR A 55 -7.61 -14.14 -18.82
CA THR A 55 -8.78 -15.00 -19.01
C THR A 55 -8.78 -16.03 -17.89
N ALA A 56 -9.79 -16.10 -17.03
CA ALA A 56 -9.86 -17.12 -15.98
C ALA A 56 -10.23 -18.50 -16.54
N GLN A 57 -10.08 -19.58 -15.76
CA GLN A 57 -10.47 -20.95 -16.17
C GLN A 57 -11.93 -21.09 -16.59
N ASP A 58 -12.82 -20.21 -16.11
CA ASP A 58 -14.23 -20.13 -16.52
C ASP A 58 -14.43 -19.43 -17.88
N GLY A 59 -13.34 -19.05 -18.56
CA GLY A 59 -13.33 -18.34 -19.83
C GLY A 59 -13.62 -16.84 -19.73
N LYS A 60 -13.87 -16.31 -18.52
CA LYS A 60 -14.22 -14.90 -18.34
C LYS A 60 -12.96 -14.05 -18.16
N PRO A 61 -12.86 -12.89 -18.83
CA PRO A 61 -11.78 -11.95 -18.57
C PRO A 61 -11.93 -11.33 -17.18
N ARG A 62 -10.83 -11.23 -16.44
CA ARG A 62 -10.73 -10.56 -15.13
C ARG A 62 -9.57 -9.57 -15.16
N TRP A 63 -9.70 -8.47 -14.43
CA TRP A 63 -8.58 -7.56 -14.20
C TRP A 63 -7.50 -8.26 -13.36
N ALA A 64 -6.24 -8.02 -13.71
CA ALA A 64 -5.13 -8.60 -12.98
C ALA A 64 -4.90 -7.81 -11.69
N THR A 65 -5.26 -8.41 -10.55
CA THR A 65 -4.75 -8.00 -9.23
C THR A 65 -3.63 -8.95 -8.79
N MET A 66 -2.83 -8.59 -7.79
CA MET A 66 -1.72 -9.45 -7.38
C MET A 66 -2.23 -10.77 -6.83
N ASN A 67 -3.29 -10.77 -6.02
CA ASN A 67 -3.82 -12.01 -5.45
C ASN A 67 -4.70 -12.76 -6.44
N GLY A 68 -5.51 -12.06 -7.25
CA GLY A 68 -6.36 -12.70 -8.27
C GLY A 68 -5.55 -13.44 -9.32
N LEU A 69 -4.43 -12.86 -9.79
CA LEU A 69 -3.54 -13.52 -10.75
C LEU A 69 -2.81 -14.71 -10.13
N LEU A 70 -2.36 -14.60 -8.87
CA LEU A 70 -1.75 -15.71 -8.14
C LEU A 70 -2.74 -16.87 -7.93
N ALA A 71 -3.96 -16.57 -7.49
CA ALA A 71 -5.02 -17.56 -7.32
C ALA A 71 -5.32 -18.28 -8.63
N GLU A 72 -5.39 -17.54 -9.74
CA GLU A 72 -5.59 -18.13 -11.07
C GLU A 72 -4.40 -19.02 -11.51
N ALA A 73 -3.17 -18.59 -11.29
CA ALA A 73 -1.98 -19.41 -11.57
C ALA A 73 -2.00 -20.73 -10.79
N ILE A 74 -2.44 -20.71 -9.53
CA ILE A 74 -2.62 -21.91 -8.70
C ILE A 74 -3.75 -22.80 -9.24
N ARG A 75 -4.91 -22.24 -9.60
CA ARG A 75 -6.03 -23.02 -10.17
C ARG A 75 -5.65 -23.72 -11.48
N ARG A 76 -4.76 -23.11 -12.26
CA ARG A 76 -4.22 -23.63 -13.53
C ARG A 76 -3.19 -24.74 -13.37
N ALA A 77 -2.73 -25.04 -12.15
CA ALA A 77 -1.83 -26.14 -11.90
C ALA A 77 -2.39 -27.47 -12.42
N GLU A 78 -1.58 -28.20 -13.18
CA GLU A 78 -1.92 -29.51 -13.71
C GLU A 78 -1.80 -30.61 -12.63
N PRO A 79 -2.43 -31.78 -12.82
CA PRO A 79 -2.26 -32.88 -11.88
C PRO A 79 -0.82 -33.30 -11.61
N GLY A 80 -0.51 -33.48 -10.33
CA GLY A 80 0.83 -33.78 -9.84
C GLY A 80 1.77 -32.57 -9.75
N SER A 81 1.30 -31.36 -10.08
CA SER A 81 2.09 -30.14 -9.88
C SER A 81 2.39 -29.89 -8.40
N LYS A 82 3.37 -29.03 -8.14
CA LYS A 82 3.79 -28.60 -6.81
C LYS A 82 3.61 -27.09 -6.67
N VAL A 83 3.02 -26.66 -5.55
CA VAL A 83 2.95 -25.27 -5.13
C VAL A 83 3.80 -25.11 -3.87
N ARG A 84 4.72 -24.15 -3.90
CA ARG A 84 5.60 -23.80 -2.78
C ARG A 84 5.52 -22.30 -2.55
N ILE A 85 5.20 -21.87 -1.32
CA ILE A 85 5.07 -20.44 -0.99
C ILE A 85 5.81 -20.15 0.31
N GLY A 86 6.81 -19.28 0.25
CA GLY A 86 7.43 -18.64 1.41
C GLY A 86 6.86 -17.25 1.57
N SER A 87 6.19 -16.97 2.69
CA SER A 87 5.57 -15.67 2.88
C SER A 87 5.57 -15.17 4.31
N PHE A 88 5.95 -13.90 4.45
CA PHE A 88 5.77 -13.12 5.68
C PHE A 88 4.31 -13.08 6.16
N LYS A 89 3.36 -12.96 5.21
CA LYS A 89 1.92 -12.93 5.49
C LYS A 89 1.14 -13.57 4.36
N LEU A 90 0.37 -14.60 4.72
CA LEU A 90 -0.66 -15.21 3.87
C LEU A 90 -2.01 -15.15 4.58
N SER A 91 -2.94 -14.37 4.06
CA SER A 91 -4.29 -14.22 4.59
C SER A 91 -5.35 -13.90 3.53
N ASP A 92 -4.98 -13.93 2.25
CA ASP A 92 -5.94 -13.69 1.16
C ASP A 92 -6.81 -14.92 0.94
N GLN A 93 -8.13 -14.78 1.12
CA GLN A 93 -9.05 -15.90 1.07
C GLN A 93 -9.14 -16.52 -0.34
N GLU A 94 -9.04 -15.72 -1.40
CA GLU A 94 -9.11 -16.23 -2.77
C GLU A 94 -7.89 -17.13 -3.08
N VAL A 95 -6.71 -16.70 -2.65
CA VAL A 95 -5.47 -17.48 -2.81
C VAL A 95 -5.53 -18.74 -1.94
N VAL A 96 -5.94 -18.64 -0.68
CA VAL A 96 -6.07 -19.81 0.21
C VAL A 96 -7.06 -20.82 -0.38
N ASP A 97 -8.23 -20.37 -0.86
CA ASP A 97 -9.21 -21.25 -1.49
C ASP A 97 -8.66 -21.91 -2.77
N ALA A 98 -7.88 -21.19 -3.57
CA ALA A 98 -7.22 -21.75 -4.75
C ALA A 98 -6.23 -22.86 -4.38
N LEU A 99 -5.45 -22.72 -3.29
CA LEU A 99 -4.51 -23.74 -2.83
C LEU A 99 -5.24 -25.04 -2.46
N PHE A 100 -6.29 -24.96 -1.64
CA PHE A 100 -7.07 -26.13 -1.22
C PHE A 100 -7.86 -26.75 -2.38
N TYR A 101 -8.39 -25.93 -3.29
CA TYR A 101 -9.01 -26.41 -4.52
C TYR A 101 -8.01 -27.19 -5.38
N ALA A 102 -6.81 -26.66 -5.61
CA ALA A 102 -5.79 -27.33 -6.41
C ALA A 102 -5.36 -28.66 -5.77
N ALA A 103 -5.18 -28.69 -4.45
CA ALA A 103 -4.86 -29.93 -3.75
C ALA A 103 -5.98 -30.97 -3.91
N ARG A 104 -7.24 -30.59 -3.65
CA ARG A 104 -8.38 -31.51 -3.69
C ARG A 104 -8.73 -31.99 -5.11
N GLU A 105 -8.89 -31.07 -6.04
CA GLU A 105 -9.49 -31.33 -7.35
C GLU A 105 -8.44 -31.62 -8.43
N ARG A 106 -7.19 -31.24 -8.19
CA ARG A 106 -6.11 -31.38 -9.17
C ARG A 106 -4.96 -32.21 -8.64
N GLN A 107 -5.02 -32.83 -7.47
CA GLN A 107 -3.90 -33.63 -6.95
C GLN A 107 -2.57 -32.84 -6.91
N VAL A 108 -2.65 -31.55 -6.55
CA VAL A 108 -1.49 -30.67 -6.46
C VAL A 108 -0.90 -30.73 -5.05
N GLU A 109 0.41 -30.87 -4.95
CA GLU A 109 1.10 -30.86 -3.66
C GLU A 109 1.38 -29.41 -3.23
N VAL A 110 0.84 -28.99 -2.10
CA VAL A 110 1.01 -27.64 -1.56
C VAL A 110 1.90 -27.68 -0.32
N LYS A 111 2.95 -26.84 -0.29
CA LYS A 111 3.71 -26.57 0.93
C LYS A 111 3.85 -25.07 1.17
N LEU A 112 3.60 -24.65 2.41
CA LEU A 112 3.62 -23.26 2.83
C LEU A 112 4.62 -23.07 3.96
N TRP A 113 5.53 -22.12 3.80
CA TRP A 113 6.43 -21.67 4.86
C TRP A 113 6.02 -20.25 5.26
N LEU A 114 5.42 -20.11 6.43
CA LEU A 114 4.80 -18.87 6.90
C LEU A 114 5.52 -18.37 8.13
N LYS A 115 5.85 -17.08 8.18
CA LYS A 115 6.43 -16.50 9.40
C LYS A 115 6.22 -15.00 9.45
N GLY A 116 5.59 -14.52 10.52
CA GLY A 116 5.56 -13.10 10.84
C GLY A 116 6.77 -12.64 11.64
N PRO A 117 6.93 -11.33 11.86
CA PRO A 117 8.01 -10.79 12.64
C PRO A 117 7.76 -11.05 14.13
N PRO A 118 8.82 -11.08 14.94
CA PRO A 118 8.69 -11.17 16.39
C PRO A 118 7.84 -10.03 16.93
N GLY A 119 6.87 -10.35 17.80
CA GLY A 119 6.06 -9.34 18.48
C GLY A 119 4.95 -8.71 17.65
N LEU A 120 4.76 -9.09 16.38
CA LEU A 120 3.54 -8.79 15.63
C LEU A 120 2.62 -10.00 15.59
N ASP A 121 1.99 -10.27 16.73
CA ASP A 121 1.15 -11.45 16.92
C ASP A 121 -0.14 -11.40 16.08
N TYR A 122 -0.47 -10.26 15.47
CA TYR A 122 -1.71 -10.11 14.70
C TYR A 122 -1.78 -11.00 13.44
N MET A 123 -0.65 -11.52 12.96
CA MET A 123 -0.61 -12.43 11.80
C MET A 123 -0.65 -13.91 12.19
N ILE A 124 -0.24 -14.23 13.42
CA ILE A 124 -0.14 -15.61 13.91
C ILE A 124 -1.50 -16.33 13.82
N PRO A 125 -2.63 -15.76 14.29
CA PRO A 125 -3.94 -16.41 14.16
C PRO A 125 -4.33 -16.72 12.71
N GLY A 126 -3.92 -15.86 11.76
CA GLY A 126 -4.19 -16.10 10.34
C GLY A 126 -3.40 -17.29 9.80
N HIS A 127 -2.14 -17.43 10.18
CA HIS A 127 -1.30 -18.57 9.79
C HIS A 127 -1.76 -19.87 10.48
N GLU A 128 -2.11 -19.80 11.77
CA GLU A 128 -2.68 -20.93 12.53
C GLU A 128 -4.00 -21.40 11.90
N ALA A 129 -4.89 -20.49 11.51
CA ALA A 129 -6.13 -20.86 10.83
C ALA A 129 -5.90 -21.60 9.50
N ILE A 130 -4.83 -21.25 8.75
CA ILE A 130 -4.45 -21.96 7.53
C ILE A 130 -3.91 -23.36 7.86
N ALA A 131 -3.09 -23.49 8.91
CA ALA A 131 -2.59 -24.78 9.38
C ALA A 131 -3.73 -25.69 9.88
N ASP A 132 -4.68 -25.14 10.64
CA ASP A 132 -5.87 -25.87 11.10
C ASP A 132 -6.73 -26.35 9.92
N ARG A 133 -6.90 -25.50 8.89
CA ARG A 133 -7.58 -25.89 7.65
C ARG A 133 -6.83 -26.99 6.90
N ALA A 134 -5.49 -26.96 6.87
CA ALA A 134 -4.67 -28.02 6.30
C ALA A 134 -4.87 -29.36 7.04
N ASN A 135 -4.90 -29.33 8.38
CA ASN A 135 -5.19 -30.51 9.19
C ASN A 135 -6.57 -31.10 8.93
N ALA A 136 -7.60 -30.24 8.91
CA ALA A 136 -8.96 -30.66 8.62
C ALA A 136 -9.06 -31.30 7.22
N TYR A 137 -8.38 -30.71 6.23
CA TYR A 137 -8.30 -31.25 4.88
C TYR A 137 -7.61 -32.64 4.84
N LEU A 138 -6.49 -32.83 5.55
CA LEU A 138 -5.80 -34.13 5.57
C LEU A 138 -6.61 -35.21 6.29
N ALA A 139 -7.29 -34.85 7.39
CA ALA A 139 -8.20 -35.78 8.08
C ALA A 139 -9.38 -36.19 7.19
N GLU A 140 -9.96 -35.24 6.44
CA GLU A 140 -11.01 -35.51 5.46
C GLU A 140 -10.51 -36.42 4.32
N ARG A 141 -9.34 -36.11 3.76
CA ARG A 141 -8.67 -36.89 2.71
C ARG A 141 -8.51 -38.36 3.12
N HIS A 142 -7.99 -38.58 4.33
CA HIS A 142 -7.77 -39.91 4.86
C HIS A 142 -9.09 -40.65 5.13
N ALA A 143 -10.04 -40.00 5.79
CA ALA A 143 -11.36 -40.58 6.09
C ALA A 143 -12.15 -40.96 4.82
N ALA A 144 -11.94 -40.23 3.72
CA ALA A 144 -12.54 -40.50 2.42
C ALA A 144 -11.81 -41.58 1.60
N GLY A 145 -10.67 -42.11 2.08
CA GLY A 145 -9.80 -43.01 1.33
C GLY A 145 -9.24 -42.38 0.05
N LYS A 146 -8.92 -41.07 0.12
CA LYS A 146 -8.44 -40.26 -1.02
C LYS A 146 -6.95 -39.94 -0.94
N ASP A 147 -6.20 -40.67 -0.14
CA ASP A 147 -4.76 -40.46 0.03
C ASP A 147 -4.00 -40.52 -1.32
N ASP A 148 -4.42 -41.33 -2.29
CA ASP A 148 -3.74 -41.44 -3.59
C ASP A 148 -4.28 -40.48 -4.69
N VAL A 149 -5.41 -39.80 -4.43
CA VAL A 149 -6.15 -39.03 -5.46
C VAL A 149 -6.15 -37.55 -5.18
N TRP A 150 -6.13 -37.18 -3.90
CA TRP A 150 -5.99 -35.79 -3.48
C TRP A 150 -4.52 -35.47 -3.22
N GLY A 151 -4.13 -34.24 -3.53
CA GLY A 151 -2.81 -33.71 -3.26
C GLY A 151 -2.60 -33.45 -1.79
N ASP A 152 -1.34 -33.26 -1.40
CA ASP A 152 -0.97 -32.97 -0.01
C ASP A 152 -1.02 -31.47 0.27
N VAL A 153 -1.28 -31.08 1.53
CA VAL A 153 -1.20 -29.69 1.98
C VAL A 153 -0.44 -29.65 3.30
N GLN A 154 0.77 -29.09 3.28
CA GLN A 154 1.62 -28.95 4.45
C GLN A 154 1.88 -27.48 4.75
N VAL A 155 1.85 -27.13 6.03
CA VAL A 155 2.08 -25.75 6.50
C VAL A 155 3.12 -25.80 7.60
N MET A 156 4.17 -25.01 7.45
CA MET A 156 5.14 -24.75 8.50
C MET A 156 5.06 -23.28 8.92
N ILE A 157 4.95 -23.07 10.23
CA ILE A 157 5.01 -21.73 10.83
C ILE A 157 6.39 -21.56 11.48
N GLY A 158 7.22 -20.70 10.90
CA GLY A 158 8.56 -20.43 11.38
C GLY A 158 8.58 -19.67 12.71
N THR A 159 9.50 -20.03 13.58
CA THR A 159 9.75 -19.40 14.89
C THR A 159 10.98 -18.50 14.83
N ALA A 160 11.06 -17.54 15.76
CA ALA A 160 12.26 -16.71 15.93
C ALA A 160 13.52 -17.55 16.21
N ALA A 161 13.40 -18.61 17.02
CA ALA A 161 14.51 -19.50 17.36
C ALA A 161 15.12 -20.19 16.14
N GLN A 162 14.29 -20.65 15.18
CA GLN A 162 14.77 -21.25 13.94
C GLN A 162 15.57 -20.24 13.09
N MET A 163 15.07 -19.00 12.95
CA MET A 163 15.80 -17.97 12.19
C MET A 163 17.12 -17.62 12.86
N SER A 164 17.11 -17.49 14.19
CA SER A 164 18.30 -17.22 14.97
C SER A 164 19.32 -18.35 14.86
N ALA A 165 18.88 -19.61 14.81
CA ALA A 165 19.77 -20.76 14.62
C ALA A 165 20.45 -20.74 13.25
N PHE A 166 19.82 -20.13 12.25
CA PHE A 166 20.42 -19.91 10.95
C PHE A 166 21.45 -18.76 10.94
N GLY A 167 21.47 -17.91 11.97
CA GLY A 167 22.35 -16.75 12.09
C GLY A 167 21.75 -15.47 11.52
N LYS A 168 20.42 -15.38 11.45
CA LYS A 168 19.69 -14.17 11.01
C LYS A 168 18.78 -13.65 12.12
N TRP A 169 18.47 -12.36 12.06
CA TRP A 169 17.61 -11.71 13.04
C TRP A 169 16.16 -12.11 12.81
N ASN A 170 15.68 -13.07 13.61
CA ASN A 170 14.31 -13.44 14.00
C ASN A 170 13.11 -13.31 13.02
N ASP A 171 13.26 -12.89 11.77
CA ASP A 171 12.16 -12.64 10.82
C ASP A 171 12.46 -13.17 9.42
N MET A 172 11.41 -13.63 8.73
CA MET A 172 11.41 -13.99 7.32
C MET A 172 10.47 -13.02 6.62
N HIS A 173 11.05 -11.95 6.10
CA HIS A 173 10.33 -10.88 5.42
C HIS A 173 10.19 -11.15 3.91
N GLU A 174 10.54 -12.33 3.43
CA GLU A 174 10.38 -12.69 2.02
C GLU A 174 8.91 -12.91 1.63
N LYS A 175 8.60 -12.66 0.35
CA LYS A 175 7.29 -12.99 -0.23
C LYS A 175 7.49 -13.55 -1.63
N PHE A 176 7.49 -14.87 -1.74
CA PHE A 176 7.72 -15.56 -3.01
C PHE A 176 6.99 -16.89 -3.08
N GLY A 177 6.94 -17.44 -4.29
CA GLY A 177 6.48 -18.81 -4.47
C GLY A 177 6.55 -19.26 -5.90
N LEU A 178 6.14 -20.50 -6.13
CA LEU A 178 6.15 -21.15 -7.42
C LEU A 178 4.99 -22.12 -7.57
N VAL A 179 4.63 -22.35 -8.83
CA VAL A 179 3.73 -23.41 -9.30
C VAL A 179 4.49 -24.17 -10.37
N SER A 180 5.02 -25.34 -10.04
CA SER A 180 5.80 -26.17 -10.96
C SER A 180 5.05 -27.43 -11.37
N ALA A 181 5.11 -27.79 -12.65
CA ALA A 181 4.58 -29.04 -13.17
C ALA A 181 5.36 -30.23 -12.58
N SER A 182 4.70 -31.38 -12.51
CA SER A 182 5.37 -32.63 -12.17
C SER A 182 6.45 -32.96 -13.21
N ASN A 183 7.58 -33.51 -12.76
CA ASN A 183 8.65 -33.99 -13.65
C ASN A 183 8.16 -35.05 -14.67
N ALA A 184 6.95 -35.63 -14.49
CA ALA A 184 6.42 -36.70 -15.32
C ALA A 184 5.80 -36.23 -16.66
N HIS A 185 5.50 -34.94 -16.83
CA HIS A 185 4.76 -34.44 -18.00
C HIS A 185 5.51 -33.43 -18.88
N GLY A 186 6.82 -33.25 -18.62
CA GLY A 186 7.66 -32.33 -19.38
C GLY A 186 7.42 -30.85 -19.03
N PRO A 187 8.02 -29.92 -19.79
CA PRO A 187 8.27 -28.52 -19.40
C PRO A 187 7.13 -27.55 -19.04
N LYS A 188 5.87 -27.98 -18.96
CA LYS A 188 4.78 -27.12 -19.46
C LYS A 188 4.27 -26.04 -18.51
N LEU A 189 4.49 -26.13 -17.19
CA LEU A 189 4.11 -25.08 -16.24
C LEU A 189 5.23 -24.85 -15.23
N ASN A 190 5.94 -23.74 -15.38
CA ASN A 190 6.95 -23.29 -14.42
C ASN A 190 6.67 -21.83 -14.10
N HIS A 191 5.68 -21.61 -13.24
CA HIS A 191 5.35 -20.27 -12.77
C HIS A 191 6.10 -19.98 -11.47
N ALA A 192 6.52 -18.73 -11.34
CA ALA A 192 7.21 -18.22 -10.17
C ALA A 192 6.71 -16.80 -9.88
N PHE A 193 6.76 -16.38 -8.62
CA PHE A 193 6.48 -15.01 -8.26
C PHE A 193 7.32 -14.56 -7.09
N LEU A 194 7.59 -13.26 -7.04
CA LEU A 194 8.09 -12.57 -5.85
C LEU A 194 7.73 -11.08 -5.94
N GLY A 195 7.93 -10.33 -4.88
CA GLY A 195 7.82 -8.88 -4.97
C GLY A 195 7.78 -8.21 -3.60
N THR A 196 7.28 -6.99 -3.60
CA THR A 196 7.23 -6.14 -2.41
C THR A 196 6.01 -6.47 -1.53
N SER A 197 5.01 -7.16 -2.11
CA SER A 197 3.69 -7.41 -1.54
C SER A 197 3.56 -8.66 -0.68
N ASN A 198 2.79 -8.55 0.39
CA ASN A 198 2.23 -9.70 1.11
C ASN A 198 1.10 -10.37 0.31
N ILE A 199 0.70 -11.58 0.71
CA ILE A 199 -0.47 -12.26 0.14
C ILE A 199 -1.67 -12.03 1.06
N GLY A 200 -2.28 -10.84 0.99
CA GLY A 200 -3.45 -10.48 1.79
C GLY A 200 -4.35 -9.47 1.09
N SER A 201 -5.61 -9.36 1.50
CA SER A 201 -6.55 -8.42 0.87
C SER A 201 -6.11 -6.96 0.97
N SER A 202 -5.45 -6.59 2.07
CA SER A 202 -4.89 -5.24 2.25
C SER A 202 -3.82 -4.90 1.24
N SER A 203 -3.09 -5.91 0.77
CA SER A 203 -2.03 -5.77 -0.22
C SER A 203 -2.57 -5.33 -1.57
N ASP A 204 -3.70 -5.87 -2.01
CA ASP A 204 -4.35 -5.51 -3.28
C ASP A 204 -5.16 -4.20 -3.22
N ALA A 205 -5.54 -3.75 -2.01
CA ALA A 205 -6.48 -2.64 -1.85
C ALA A 205 -5.85 -1.35 -1.32
N TYR A 206 -4.85 -1.43 -0.44
CA TYR A 206 -4.44 -0.29 0.39
C TYR A 206 -2.94 0.02 0.36
N HIS A 207 -2.15 -0.70 -0.43
CA HIS A 207 -0.70 -0.56 -0.48
C HIS A 207 -0.23 -0.33 -1.91
N ASN A 208 0.61 0.67 -2.13
CA ASN A 208 1.39 0.81 -3.36
C ASN A 208 2.54 -0.19 -3.29
N GLU A 209 2.28 -1.38 -3.79
CA GLU A 209 3.22 -2.49 -3.85
C GLU A 209 2.99 -3.29 -5.11
N HIS A 210 3.83 -4.29 -5.36
CA HIS A 210 3.66 -5.12 -6.54
C HIS A 210 4.17 -6.54 -6.35
N ARG A 211 3.78 -7.38 -7.30
CA ARG A 211 4.26 -8.74 -7.50
C ARG A 211 4.72 -8.92 -8.93
N VAL A 212 5.94 -9.42 -9.08
CA VAL A 212 6.48 -9.89 -10.37
C VAL A 212 6.12 -11.36 -10.52
N PHE A 213 5.51 -11.69 -11.64
CA PHE A 213 5.21 -13.05 -12.06
C PHE A 213 6.13 -13.43 -13.20
N PHE A 214 6.66 -14.65 -13.15
CA PHE A 214 7.45 -15.27 -14.20
C PHE A 214 6.66 -16.45 -14.74
N PHE A 215 6.36 -16.46 -16.03
CA PHE A 215 5.54 -17.50 -16.64
C PHE A 215 6.41 -18.44 -17.46
N ASN A 216 6.34 -19.74 -17.13
CA ASN A 216 7.12 -20.79 -17.78
C ASN A 216 8.62 -20.48 -17.80
N ASN A 217 9.09 -19.91 -16.69
CA ASN A 217 10.46 -19.45 -16.54
C ASN A 217 11.22 -20.38 -15.60
N ALA A 218 11.94 -21.33 -16.17
CA ALA A 218 12.63 -22.35 -15.41
C ALA A 218 13.74 -21.79 -14.50
N VAL A 219 14.39 -20.70 -14.90
CA VAL A 219 15.42 -20.02 -14.07
C VAL A 219 14.78 -19.47 -12.80
N ALA A 220 13.67 -18.73 -12.95
CA ALA A 220 12.94 -18.17 -11.81
C ALA A 220 12.38 -19.27 -10.90
N THR A 221 11.71 -20.27 -11.46
CA THR A 221 11.15 -21.39 -10.70
C THR A 221 12.24 -22.15 -9.96
N GLN A 222 13.40 -22.41 -10.58
CA GLN A 222 14.50 -23.08 -9.91
C GLN A 222 15.07 -22.26 -8.75
N ARG A 223 15.36 -20.97 -8.96
CA ARG A 223 15.97 -20.14 -7.90
C ARG A 223 15.03 -19.99 -6.69
N LEU A 224 13.74 -19.76 -6.93
CA LEU A 224 12.75 -19.71 -5.87
C LEU A 224 12.52 -21.09 -5.22
N TRP A 225 12.62 -22.19 -5.97
CA TRP A 225 12.58 -23.54 -5.41
C TRP A 225 13.74 -23.79 -4.46
N SER A 226 14.97 -23.43 -4.87
CA SER A 226 16.16 -23.58 -4.04
C SER A 226 16.05 -22.78 -2.74
N GLU A 227 15.49 -21.57 -2.78
CA GLU A 227 15.19 -20.81 -1.56
C GLU A 227 14.17 -21.52 -0.69
N PHE A 228 13.03 -21.89 -1.27
CA PHE A 228 11.99 -22.59 -0.51
C PHE A 228 12.54 -23.85 0.17
N LYS A 229 13.31 -24.65 -0.57
CA LYS A 229 13.97 -25.86 -0.05
C LYS A 229 14.93 -25.52 1.09
N ARG A 230 15.70 -24.42 1.00
CA ARG A 230 16.59 -23.99 2.09
C ARG A 230 15.80 -23.69 3.35
N LEU A 231 14.74 -22.89 3.24
CA LEU A 231 13.84 -22.61 4.36
C LEU A 231 13.23 -23.92 4.90
N TRP A 232 12.65 -24.72 4.00
CA TRP A 232 11.94 -25.96 4.33
C TRP A 232 12.83 -26.98 5.05
N ASP A 233 14.02 -27.25 4.53
CA ASP A 233 14.89 -28.31 5.04
C ASP A 233 15.79 -27.87 6.19
N HIS A 234 16.34 -26.65 6.14
CA HIS A 234 17.37 -26.22 7.10
C HIS A 234 16.77 -25.55 8.33
N LEU A 235 15.62 -24.90 8.18
CA LEU A 235 14.89 -24.37 9.31
C LEU A 235 13.85 -25.38 9.80
N GLY A 236 13.65 -26.49 9.07
CA GLY A 236 12.64 -27.53 9.30
C GLY A 236 12.88 -28.44 10.51
N GLU A 237 13.34 -27.92 11.64
CA GLU A 237 13.07 -28.54 12.93
C GLU A 237 11.91 -27.78 13.59
N CYS A 238 10.66 -27.99 13.15
CA CYS A 238 9.51 -27.60 13.98
C CYS A 238 8.29 -28.47 13.76
N ARG A 239 7.56 -28.54 14.89
CA ARG A 239 6.19 -29.00 15.06
C ARG A 239 5.37 -28.68 13.81
N THR A 240 5.22 -29.65 12.94
CA THR A 240 3.97 -29.77 12.21
C THR A 240 2.88 -29.72 13.27
N TYR A 241 2.00 -28.73 13.23
CA TYR A 241 0.66 -28.94 13.77
C TYR A 241 0.04 -29.96 12.84
N VAL A 242 0.36 -31.24 13.03
CA VAL A 242 -0.58 -32.34 12.88
C VAL A 242 -1.03 -32.54 14.30
N HIS A 243 -2.27 -32.15 14.62
CA HIS A 243 -2.79 -32.11 15.98
C HIS A 243 -2.61 -33.45 16.70
N GLY A 244 -1.53 -33.58 17.49
CA GLY A 244 -1.38 -34.58 18.55
C GLY A 244 -1.33 -36.06 18.16
N ASP A 245 -1.42 -36.42 16.88
CA ASP A 245 -1.31 -37.81 16.42
C ASP A 245 0.00 -38.03 15.64
N PRO A 246 1.05 -38.58 16.28
CA PRO A 246 2.29 -38.96 15.61
C PRO A 246 2.09 -39.94 14.45
N SER A 247 0.96 -40.66 14.40
CA SER A 247 0.66 -41.62 13.33
C SER A 247 0.12 -40.98 12.05
N LEU A 248 -0.42 -39.75 12.14
CA LEU A 248 -0.75 -38.89 10.99
C LEU A 248 0.43 -37.97 10.62
N GLY A 249 1.53 -38.04 11.36
CA GLY A 249 2.76 -37.34 11.06
C GLY A 249 3.27 -37.77 9.69
N VAL A 250 2.94 -36.98 8.66
CA VAL A 250 3.61 -37.08 7.38
C VAL A 250 5.07 -36.79 7.67
N ASN A 251 5.93 -37.80 7.52
CA ASN A 251 7.37 -37.59 7.55
C ASN A 251 7.64 -36.44 6.58
N LEU A 252 8.15 -35.30 7.09
CA LEU A 252 8.57 -34.21 6.24
C LEU A 252 9.62 -34.80 5.29
N THR A 253 9.23 -35.00 4.04
CA THR A 253 10.16 -35.49 3.03
C THR A 253 11.04 -34.30 2.68
N PRO A 254 12.37 -34.40 2.82
CA PRO A 254 13.29 -33.41 2.25
C PRO A 254 12.91 -33.16 0.80
N GLU A 255 13.01 -31.91 0.33
CA GLU A 255 12.70 -31.63 -1.07
C GLU A 255 13.81 -32.16 -1.99
N ASP A 256 13.45 -32.98 -2.99
CA ASP A 256 14.40 -33.37 -4.04
C ASP A 256 14.70 -32.16 -4.94
N ALA A 257 15.98 -31.80 -5.05
CA ALA A 257 16.44 -30.52 -5.63
C ALA A 257 16.41 -30.45 -7.18
N THR A 258 15.86 -31.45 -7.87
CA THR A 258 16.04 -31.55 -9.33
C THR A 258 14.88 -30.93 -10.09
N VAL A 259 15.05 -29.67 -10.50
CA VAL A 259 14.23 -29.05 -11.54
C VAL A 259 14.83 -29.41 -12.89
N THR A 260 14.05 -30.12 -13.71
CA THR A 260 14.44 -30.48 -15.08
C THR A 260 13.97 -29.40 -16.04
N LEU A 261 14.88 -28.84 -16.84
CA LEU A 261 14.59 -27.87 -17.89
C LEU A 261 13.75 -28.49 -19.02
N PRO A 262 13.09 -27.65 -19.85
CA PRO A 262 12.34 -28.13 -21.01
C PRO A 262 13.05 -29.08 -21.96
N ASP A 263 14.37 -28.97 -22.06
CA ASP A 263 15.21 -29.81 -22.91
C ASP A 263 15.69 -31.10 -22.21
N GLY A 264 15.17 -31.39 -21.00
CA GLY A 264 15.56 -32.56 -20.21
C GLY A 264 16.88 -32.39 -19.47
N THR A 265 17.55 -31.24 -19.58
CA THR A 265 18.78 -30.99 -18.82
C THR A 265 18.43 -30.59 -17.39
N LEU A 266 19.26 -30.99 -16.42
CA LEU A 266 19.17 -30.42 -15.08
C LEU A 266 19.46 -28.93 -15.21
N ALA A 267 18.53 -28.11 -14.72
CA ALA A 267 18.79 -26.70 -14.58
C ALA A 267 20.02 -26.58 -13.67
N LYS A 268 21.20 -26.32 -14.22
CA LYS A 268 22.36 -26.05 -13.37
C LYS A 268 22.11 -24.67 -12.79
N GLU A 269 22.10 -24.59 -11.46
CA GLU A 269 21.72 -23.47 -10.58
C GLU A 269 22.37 -22.12 -10.92
N ARG A 270 22.07 -21.55 -12.09
CA ARG A 270 22.71 -20.31 -12.49
C ARG A 270 21.65 -19.30 -12.83
N ASP A 271 21.64 -18.26 -12.01
CA ASP A 271 21.25 -16.94 -12.47
C ASP A 271 21.81 -16.70 -13.87
N THR A 272 21.05 -15.98 -14.66
CA THR A 272 21.56 -15.49 -15.95
C THR A 272 22.07 -14.07 -15.76
N ASP A 273 22.89 -13.59 -16.70
CA ASP A 273 23.29 -12.18 -16.70
C ASP A 273 22.07 -11.22 -16.77
N ALA A 274 20.93 -11.70 -17.28
CA ALA A 274 19.72 -10.91 -17.41
C ALA A 274 18.73 -11.02 -16.24
N LEU A 275 18.81 -12.09 -15.44
CA LEU A 275 17.85 -12.41 -14.40
C LEU A 275 18.58 -13.10 -13.25
N GLN A 276 18.69 -12.40 -12.13
CA GLN A 276 19.40 -12.85 -10.93
C GLN A 276 18.49 -12.78 -9.72
N PHE A 277 18.54 -13.78 -8.86
CA PHE A 277 17.80 -13.82 -7.61
C PHE A 277 18.78 -13.77 -6.44
N ARG A 278 18.45 -12.98 -5.44
CA ARG A 278 19.29 -12.77 -4.26
C ARG A 278 18.44 -12.94 -3.03
N PHE A 279 18.99 -13.65 -2.06
CA PHE A 279 18.36 -13.88 -0.77
C PHE A 279 19.41 -13.63 0.30
N THR A 280 19.04 -12.93 1.37
CA THR A 280 19.98 -12.66 2.47
C THR A 280 20.41 -13.95 3.19
N TYR A 281 19.64 -15.03 3.06
CA TYR A 281 20.01 -16.36 3.55
C TYR A 281 21.06 -17.07 2.70
N GLU A 282 21.39 -16.57 1.51
CA GLU A 282 22.48 -17.12 0.71
C GLU A 282 23.83 -16.81 1.37
N ARG A 283 24.64 -17.84 1.55
CA ARG A 283 26.02 -17.69 1.99
C ARG A 283 26.92 -17.62 0.78
N GLU A 284 27.81 -16.65 0.79
CA GLU A 284 28.89 -16.54 -0.18
C GLU A 284 29.96 -17.62 0.06
N PRO A 285 30.89 -17.84 -0.89
CA PRO A 285 32.02 -18.75 -0.69
C PRO A 285 32.86 -18.43 0.56
N SER A 286 32.83 -17.18 1.04
CA SER A 286 33.46 -16.73 2.28
C SER A 286 32.78 -17.27 3.55
N GLY A 287 31.58 -17.86 3.42
CA GLY A 287 30.71 -18.27 4.51
C GLY A 287 29.86 -17.14 5.10
N GLN A 288 30.13 -15.88 4.73
CA GLN A 288 29.31 -14.74 5.13
C GLN A 288 27.98 -14.74 4.38
N PHE A 289 26.98 -14.15 5.00
CA PHE A 289 25.72 -13.91 4.32
C PHE A 289 25.88 -12.83 3.25
N HIS A 290 25.19 -13.03 2.14
CA HIS A 290 25.16 -12.06 1.08
C HIS A 290 24.43 -10.78 1.53
N ALA A 291 25.05 -9.63 1.27
CA ALA A 291 24.49 -8.32 1.57
C ALA A 291 23.81 -7.77 0.31
N ILE A 292 22.48 -7.83 0.25
CA ILE A 292 21.71 -7.33 -0.90
C ILE A 292 21.95 -5.81 -1.10
N SER A 293 22.32 -5.07 -0.05
CA SER A 293 22.75 -3.68 -0.19
C SER A 293 23.97 -3.50 -1.12
N ASP A 294 24.80 -4.51 -1.32
CA ASP A 294 25.89 -4.50 -2.30
C ASP A 294 25.36 -4.42 -3.73
N ASP A 295 24.35 -5.22 -4.07
CA ASP A 295 23.74 -5.25 -5.40
C ASP A 295 23.05 -3.91 -5.73
N PHE A 296 22.32 -3.32 -4.77
CA PHE A 296 21.73 -2.00 -4.95
C PHE A 296 22.80 -0.93 -5.17
N ALA A 297 23.86 -0.92 -4.37
CA ALA A 297 24.95 0.04 -4.53
C ALA A 297 25.65 -0.09 -5.90
N ALA A 298 25.90 -1.33 -6.34
CA ALA A 298 26.50 -1.61 -7.64
C ALA A 298 25.60 -1.14 -8.80
N ALA A 299 24.29 -1.40 -8.73
CA ALA A 299 23.36 -0.94 -9.76
C ALA A 299 23.24 0.60 -9.78
N ILE A 300 23.26 1.27 -8.63
CA ILE A 300 23.27 2.74 -8.56
C ILE A 300 24.52 3.32 -9.24
N ASP A 301 25.68 2.68 -9.09
CA ASP A 301 26.92 3.12 -9.74
C ASP A 301 26.83 3.10 -11.28
N GLU A 302 26.06 2.18 -11.86
CA GLU A 302 25.82 2.11 -13.31
C GLU A 302 25.11 3.34 -13.88
N ALA A 303 24.52 4.20 -13.04
CA ALA A 303 23.93 5.46 -13.47
C ALA A 303 24.93 6.37 -14.21
N LYS A 304 26.23 6.25 -13.93
CA LYS A 304 27.32 6.99 -14.59
C LYS A 304 27.39 6.75 -16.10
N GLU A 305 26.91 5.59 -16.54
CA GLU A 305 26.91 5.19 -17.94
C GLU A 305 25.61 5.57 -18.68
N LEU A 306 24.63 6.14 -17.97
CA LEU A 306 23.35 6.49 -18.58
C LEU A 306 23.46 7.79 -19.42
N PRO A 307 22.68 7.88 -20.52
CA PRO A 307 22.66 9.07 -21.35
C PRO A 307 21.98 10.25 -20.63
N ALA A 308 22.21 11.46 -21.15
CA ALA A 308 21.55 12.66 -20.64
C ALA A 308 20.02 12.55 -20.71
N GLY A 309 19.35 12.94 -19.62
CA GLY A 309 17.89 12.86 -19.47
C GLY A 309 17.38 11.49 -19.02
N ALA A 310 18.26 10.50 -18.81
CA ALA A 310 17.88 9.26 -18.15
C ALA A 310 17.51 9.49 -16.68
N VAL A 311 16.74 8.57 -16.10
CA VAL A 311 16.24 8.68 -14.73
C VAL A 311 16.61 7.42 -13.93
N VAL A 312 17.10 7.63 -12.72
CA VAL A 312 17.17 6.61 -11.67
C VAL A 312 15.98 6.79 -10.75
N TRP A 313 15.17 5.75 -10.61
CA TRP A 313 14.02 5.74 -9.69
C TRP A 313 14.31 4.89 -8.47
N VAL A 314 13.99 5.44 -7.29
CA VAL A 314 13.98 4.70 -6.03
C VAL A 314 12.61 4.87 -5.40
N ALA A 315 11.92 3.77 -5.09
CA ALA A 315 10.67 3.79 -4.33
C ALA A 315 10.80 2.85 -3.14
N GLN A 316 10.78 3.40 -1.93
CA GLN A 316 11.13 2.65 -0.72
C GLN A 316 10.18 2.94 0.44
N PHE A 317 9.71 1.86 1.07
CA PHE A 317 8.98 1.92 2.33
C PHE A 317 9.90 2.26 3.51
N GLY A 318 11.07 1.63 3.55
CA GLY A 318 12.15 1.90 4.52
C GLY A 318 13.34 2.55 3.86
N PHE A 319 13.89 3.63 4.42
CA PHE A 319 15.00 4.39 3.83
C PHE A 319 15.99 4.90 4.86
N GLY A 320 16.77 3.99 5.43
CA GLY A 320 17.71 4.20 6.53
C GLY A 320 19.14 3.66 6.34
N ILE A 321 19.46 2.88 5.30
CA ILE A 321 20.85 2.38 5.07
C ILE A 321 21.76 3.52 4.59
N PRO A 322 22.76 3.96 5.40
CA PRO A 322 23.58 5.11 5.03
C PRO A 322 24.46 4.89 3.80
N ARG A 323 24.81 3.62 3.52
CA ARG A 323 25.60 3.26 2.35
C ARG A 323 24.85 3.55 1.06
N LEU A 324 23.56 3.23 1.00
CA LEU A 324 22.76 3.39 -0.22
C LEU A 324 22.46 4.85 -0.50
N SER A 325 22.23 5.68 0.53
CA SER A 325 22.13 7.13 0.33
C SER A 325 23.44 7.76 -0.13
N ARG A 326 24.59 7.31 0.42
CA ARG A 326 25.91 7.74 -0.08
C ARG A 326 26.17 7.31 -1.52
N ALA A 327 25.79 6.08 -1.90
CA ALA A 327 25.91 5.61 -3.28
C ALA A 327 25.08 6.47 -4.24
N LEU A 328 23.85 6.82 -3.86
CA LEU A 328 23.00 7.73 -4.65
C LEU A 328 23.61 9.12 -4.81
N LEU A 329 24.13 9.70 -3.73
CA LEU A 329 24.78 11.02 -3.78
C LEU A 329 26.03 11.00 -4.67
N ALA A 330 26.91 10.01 -4.49
CA ALA A 330 28.12 9.87 -5.31
C ALA A 330 27.77 9.67 -6.80
N ALA A 331 26.81 8.80 -7.11
CA ALA A 331 26.35 8.60 -8.47
C ALA A 331 25.73 9.88 -9.07
N ALA A 332 24.98 10.65 -8.29
CA ALA A 332 24.39 11.91 -8.75
C ALA A 332 25.42 13.02 -8.99
N GLU A 333 26.47 13.10 -8.17
CA GLU A 333 27.61 13.99 -8.39
C GLU A 333 28.39 13.64 -9.65
N GLU A 334 28.64 12.35 -9.89
CA GLU A 334 29.41 11.86 -11.04
C GLU A 334 28.59 11.82 -12.35
N ALA A 335 27.26 11.80 -12.26
CA ALA A 335 26.34 11.74 -13.40
C ALA A 335 25.34 12.92 -13.42
N PRO A 336 25.81 14.18 -13.55
CA PRO A 336 24.94 15.37 -13.51
C PRO A 336 23.91 15.41 -14.66
N GLN A 337 24.09 14.59 -15.70
CA GLN A 337 23.18 14.44 -16.82
C GLN A 337 21.98 13.52 -16.53
N VAL A 338 22.01 12.78 -15.41
CA VAL A 338 21.00 11.79 -15.00
C VAL A 338 20.18 12.35 -13.84
N GLU A 339 18.87 12.18 -13.89
CA GLU A 339 17.97 12.59 -12.81
C GLU A 339 17.77 11.45 -11.81
N PHE A 340 17.86 11.75 -10.52
CA PHE A 340 17.64 10.79 -9.43
C PHE A 340 16.35 11.14 -8.69
N ARG A 341 15.32 10.30 -8.85
CA ARG A 341 14.01 10.48 -8.24
C ARG A 341 13.78 9.47 -7.12
N VAL A 342 13.71 9.95 -5.89
CA VAL A 342 13.58 9.13 -4.69
C VAL A 342 12.21 9.37 -4.05
N MET A 343 11.38 8.35 -4.02
CA MET A 343 10.09 8.32 -3.31
C MET A 343 10.24 7.52 -2.02
N VAL A 344 9.99 8.15 -0.88
CA VAL A 344 10.00 7.49 0.42
C VAL A 344 8.64 7.57 1.10
N HIS A 345 8.35 6.57 1.93
CA HIS A 345 7.17 6.61 2.79
C HIS A 345 7.30 7.72 3.84
N MET A 346 6.18 8.34 4.26
CA MET A 346 6.20 9.46 5.22
C MET A 346 6.93 9.20 6.54
N ALA A 347 6.91 7.96 7.05
CA ALA A 347 7.65 7.61 8.26
C ALA A 347 9.17 7.76 8.08
N GLU A 348 9.65 7.62 6.85
CA GLU A 348 11.07 7.76 6.48
C GLU A 348 11.39 9.15 5.92
N GLY A 349 10.39 10.02 5.76
CA GLY A 349 10.56 11.37 5.22
C GLY A 349 11.59 12.19 6.02
N ASN A 350 11.71 11.90 7.32
CA ASN A 350 12.62 12.57 8.23
C ASN A 350 13.86 11.73 8.60
N SER A 351 14.10 10.60 7.94
CA SER A 351 15.27 9.77 8.23
C SER A 351 16.55 10.53 7.90
N TRP A 352 17.67 10.14 8.52
CA TRP A 352 18.98 10.75 8.21
C TRP A 352 19.29 10.63 6.71
N ALA A 353 19.04 9.47 6.11
CA ALA A 353 19.32 9.22 4.70
C ALA A 353 18.47 10.09 3.77
N THR A 354 17.17 10.24 4.06
CA THR A 354 16.26 11.10 3.30
C THR A 354 16.69 12.57 3.40
N ARG A 355 17.04 13.04 4.61
CA ARG A 355 17.52 14.42 4.82
C ARG A 355 18.79 14.70 4.01
N GLN A 356 19.78 13.79 4.04
CA GLN A 356 21.02 13.96 3.29
C GLN A 356 20.76 14.16 1.78
N LEU A 357 19.87 13.35 1.20
CA LEU A 357 19.50 13.50 -0.21
C LEU A 357 18.77 14.82 -0.47
N ALA A 358 17.78 15.15 0.35
CA ALA A 358 16.96 16.35 0.21
C ALA A 358 17.75 17.65 0.40
N THR A 359 18.85 17.64 1.17
CA THR A 359 19.70 18.82 1.43
C THR A 359 21.01 18.83 0.64
N SER A 360 21.20 17.92 -0.33
CA SER A 360 22.46 17.76 -1.06
C SER A 360 22.83 18.94 -1.97
N ASN A 361 21.89 19.84 -2.27
CA ASN A 361 22.01 20.92 -3.28
C ASN A 361 22.36 20.43 -4.70
N LEU A 362 22.28 19.11 -4.96
CA LEU A 362 22.48 18.55 -6.28
C LEU A 362 21.21 18.79 -7.11
N PRO A 363 21.28 19.52 -8.24
CA PRO A 363 20.09 19.93 -8.98
C PRO A 363 19.37 18.76 -9.66
N ASN A 364 20.05 17.63 -9.79
CA ASN A 364 19.54 16.39 -10.39
C ASN A 364 19.06 15.37 -9.35
N VAL A 365 19.02 15.71 -8.05
CA VAL A 365 18.47 14.85 -7.00
C VAL A 365 17.14 15.42 -6.52
N HIS A 366 16.09 14.61 -6.62
CA HIS A 366 14.75 14.96 -6.19
C HIS A 366 14.22 13.93 -5.21
N VAL A 367 13.75 14.39 -4.06
CA VAL A 367 13.20 13.53 -3.01
C VAL A 367 11.76 13.92 -2.75
N ARG A 368 10.86 12.96 -2.91
CA ARG A 368 9.45 13.11 -2.58
C ARG A 368 9.03 12.14 -1.50
N VAL A 369 8.15 12.60 -0.65
CA VAL A 369 7.62 11.85 0.47
C VAL A 369 6.15 11.57 0.21
N LYS A 370 5.79 10.29 0.18
CA LYS A 370 4.39 9.90 0.05
C LYS A 370 3.70 10.03 1.39
N TRP A 371 2.72 10.92 1.45
CA TRP A 371 1.83 11.00 2.59
C TRP A 371 0.84 9.83 2.59
N ASP A 372 0.61 9.29 3.78
CA ASP A 372 -0.38 8.26 4.04
C ASP A 372 -1.36 8.77 5.11
N SER A 373 -2.56 9.17 4.68
CA SER A 373 -3.61 9.58 5.63
C SER A 373 -4.21 8.38 6.39
N ASN A 374 -3.96 7.14 5.95
CA ASN A 374 -4.63 5.94 6.49
C ASN A 374 -4.09 5.50 7.84
N LYS A 375 -2.82 5.81 8.14
CA LYS A 375 -2.20 5.50 9.42
C LYS A 375 -2.49 6.52 10.51
N LEU A 376 -3.01 7.70 10.17
CA LEU A 376 -3.62 8.61 11.16
C LEU A 376 -5.01 8.11 11.55
N LYS A 377 -5.16 6.82 11.92
CA LYS A 377 -6.35 6.35 12.65
C LYS A 377 -6.36 7.04 14.01
N LEU A 378 -6.93 8.23 14.06
CA LEU A 378 -7.41 8.83 15.29
C LEU A 378 -8.35 7.80 15.94
N ASN A 379 -8.23 7.63 17.25
CA ASN A 379 -8.86 6.53 18.00
C ASN A 379 -10.33 6.25 17.60
N PRO A 380 -10.81 5.00 17.70
CA PRO A 380 -12.21 4.66 17.48
C PRO A 380 -13.13 5.62 18.26
N GLY A 381 -13.96 6.38 17.55
CA GLY A 381 -14.83 7.42 18.12
C GLY A 381 -14.47 8.87 17.77
N SER A 382 -13.41 9.09 16.97
CA SER A 382 -13.10 10.41 16.41
C SER A 382 -13.55 10.50 14.94
N THR A 383 -14.48 11.41 14.65
CA THR A 383 -14.73 11.93 13.30
C THR A 383 -14.60 13.45 13.38
N PRO A 384 -13.92 14.12 12.42
CA PRO A 384 -14.13 13.89 10.99
C PRO A 384 -12.86 13.83 10.10
N GLY A 385 -12.97 13.07 9.00
CA GLY A 385 -12.13 13.16 7.80
C GLY A 385 -11.37 11.89 7.39
N LEU A 386 -11.41 10.84 8.20
CA LEU A 386 -10.53 9.70 8.00
C LEU A 386 -11.10 8.65 7.03
N PRO A 387 -10.21 8.03 6.24
CA PRO A 387 -10.60 7.09 5.21
C PRO A 387 -11.31 5.86 5.78
N GLY A 388 -12.58 5.72 5.41
CA GLY A 388 -13.40 4.55 5.73
C GLY A 388 -13.24 3.44 4.69
N PRO A 389 -13.88 2.27 4.88
CA PRO A 389 -13.88 1.18 3.89
C PRO A 389 -14.36 1.60 2.49
N THR A 390 -15.09 2.72 2.39
CA THR A 390 -15.64 3.27 1.15
C THR A 390 -14.79 4.37 0.51
N ASP A 391 -13.79 4.88 1.22
CA ASP A 391 -12.85 5.90 0.73
C ASP A 391 -11.55 5.73 1.51
N PRO A 392 -10.70 4.76 1.12
CA PRO A 392 -9.59 4.32 1.94
C PRO A 392 -8.39 5.26 1.85
N GLY A 393 -8.54 6.51 1.35
CA GLY A 393 -7.42 7.44 1.25
C GLY A 393 -6.33 6.95 0.29
N PRO A 394 -5.22 7.69 0.17
CA PRO A 394 -4.14 7.33 -0.74
C PRO A 394 -3.36 6.12 -0.19
N ALA A 395 -3.30 5.03 -0.95
CA ALA A 395 -2.68 3.77 -0.53
C ALA A 395 -1.22 3.91 -0.03
N LEU A 396 -0.86 3.18 1.02
CA LEU A 396 0.44 3.25 1.71
C LEU A 396 1.61 3.00 0.72
N LEU A 397 2.63 3.88 0.65
CA LEU A 397 3.83 3.55 -0.16
C LEU A 397 4.49 2.30 0.42
N HIS A 398 4.51 1.19 -0.30
CA HIS A 398 5.12 -0.07 0.17
C HIS A 398 6.04 -0.73 -0.88
N HIS A 399 6.39 0.01 -1.93
CA HIS A 399 7.42 -0.38 -2.90
C HIS A 399 8.81 -0.46 -2.26
N LYS A 400 9.65 -1.29 -2.86
CA LYS A 400 11.02 -1.60 -2.42
C LYS A 400 11.85 -1.88 -3.66
N THR A 401 12.05 -0.82 -4.43
CA THR A 401 12.36 -0.93 -5.85
C THR A 401 13.35 0.13 -6.28
N LEU A 402 14.31 -0.29 -7.11
CA LEU A 402 15.27 0.56 -7.81
C LEU A 402 15.12 0.32 -9.33
N VAL A 403 15.09 1.38 -10.12
CA VAL A 403 15.20 1.34 -11.58
C VAL A 403 16.34 2.25 -12.02
N VAL A 404 17.27 1.77 -12.85
CA VAL A 404 18.42 2.53 -13.34
C VAL A 404 18.29 2.65 -14.86
N GLY A 405 17.69 3.76 -15.32
CA GLY A 405 17.31 3.95 -16.71
C GLY A 405 16.44 2.80 -17.23
N ASP A 406 16.70 2.36 -18.46
CA ASP A 406 16.07 1.17 -19.04
C ASP A 406 16.95 -0.08 -18.89
N ARG A 407 17.94 -0.07 -17.98
CA ARG A 407 18.98 -1.12 -17.90
C ARG A 407 18.84 -2.07 -16.74
N VAL A 408 18.39 -1.58 -15.58
CA VAL A 408 18.32 -2.40 -14.36
C VAL A 408 17.02 -2.13 -13.63
N LEU A 409 16.36 -3.21 -13.21
CA LEU A 409 15.30 -3.20 -12.22
C LEU A 409 15.71 -4.12 -11.07
N ILE A 410 15.74 -3.61 -9.85
CA ILE A 410 15.87 -4.41 -8.63
C ILE A 410 14.59 -4.25 -7.83
N THR A 411 13.93 -5.37 -7.49
CA THR A 411 12.73 -5.33 -6.66
C THR A 411 12.54 -6.61 -5.84
N GLY A 412 11.84 -6.51 -4.72
CA GLY A 412 11.55 -7.64 -3.85
C GLY A 412 11.08 -7.19 -2.48
N SER A 413 11.39 -7.95 -1.44
CA SER A 413 10.96 -7.63 -0.08
C SER A 413 11.91 -6.69 0.68
N TYR A 414 13.12 -6.46 0.14
CA TYR A 414 14.23 -5.76 0.79
C TYR A 414 13.97 -4.26 1.00
N ASN A 415 13.73 -3.85 2.24
CA ASN A 415 13.71 -2.43 2.63
C ASN A 415 15.13 -1.90 2.80
N PHE A 416 15.33 -0.58 2.69
CA PHE A 416 16.62 0.00 3.07
C PHE A 416 16.67 0.28 4.58
N PHE A 417 16.29 -0.65 5.45
CA PHE A 417 16.50 -0.51 6.90
C PHE A 417 17.91 -0.92 7.31
N GLY A 418 18.42 -0.36 8.40
CA GLY A 418 19.81 -0.57 8.83
C GLY A 418 20.19 -2.03 9.10
N ASP A 419 19.20 -2.89 9.34
CA ASP A 419 19.31 -4.32 9.62
C ASP A 419 18.73 -5.21 8.51
N ALA A 420 18.40 -4.65 7.34
CA ALA A 420 17.75 -5.42 6.27
C ALA A 420 18.62 -6.56 5.73
N ASP A 421 19.95 -6.40 5.70
CA ASP A 421 20.88 -7.47 5.34
C ASP A 421 20.91 -8.61 6.39
N ASP A 422 20.46 -8.34 7.63
CA ASP A 422 20.38 -9.31 8.72
C ASP A 422 19.01 -9.97 8.88
N GLN A 423 18.00 -9.48 8.15
CA GLN A 423 16.65 -10.07 8.07
C GLN A 423 16.55 -11.03 6.88
N GLY A 424 15.49 -11.85 6.84
CA GLY A 424 15.15 -12.63 5.65
C GLY A 424 14.53 -11.80 4.57
N GLU A 425 15.30 -11.47 3.54
CA GLU A 425 14.85 -10.61 2.45
C GLU A 425 15.26 -11.21 1.11
N ASN A 426 14.45 -10.96 0.08
CA ASN A 426 14.73 -11.41 -1.27
C ASN A 426 14.59 -10.28 -2.28
N VAL A 427 15.38 -10.31 -3.34
CA VAL A 427 15.20 -9.46 -4.53
C VAL A 427 15.41 -10.24 -5.82
N VAL A 428 14.82 -9.72 -6.89
CA VAL A 428 15.18 -10.05 -8.26
C VAL A 428 15.83 -8.85 -8.92
N ILE A 429 16.92 -9.10 -9.63
CA ILE A 429 17.64 -8.15 -10.46
C ILE A 429 17.37 -8.54 -11.91
N VAL A 430 16.80 -7.61 -12.66
CA VAL A 430 16.38 -7.79 -14.04
C VAL A 430 17.15 -6.81 -14.92
N ARG A 431 17.80 -7.33 -15.96
CA ARG A 431 18.64 -6.57 -16.89
C ARG A 431 18.15 -6.73 -18.33
N PRO A 432 17.18 -5.92 -18.77
CA PRO A 432 16.63 -5.99 -20.13
C PRO A 432 17.64 -5.65 -21.24
N ASP A 433 18.74 -4.96 -20.93
CA ASP A 433 19.87 -4.75 -21.85
C ASP A 433 20.63 -6.05 -22.17
N ARG A 434 20.51 -7.07 -21.30
CA ARG A 434 21.07 -8.41 -21.50
C ARG A 434 20.07 -9.41 -22.06
N ASP A 435 18.79 -9.26 -21.73
CA ASP A 435 17.69 -10.02 -22.34
C ASP A 435 16.45 -9.14 -22.55
N PRO A 436 16.22 -8.67 -23.80
CA PRO A 436 15.12 -7.77 -24.13
C PRO A 436 13.73 -8.32 -23.82
N ARG A 437 13.59 -9.63 -23.59
CA ARG A 437 12.31 -10.25 -23.21
C ARG A 437 11.76 -9.71 -21.88
N TYR A 438 12.61 -9.12 -21.03
CA TYR A 438 12.19 -8.49 -19.78
C TYR A 438 11.98 -6.97 -19.87
N ALA A 439 12.13 -6.35 -21.05
CA ALA A 439 11.99 -4.91 -21.21
C ALA A 439 10.59 -4.40 -20.80
N GLY A 440 9.55 -5.20 -21.03
CA GLY A 440 8.17 -4.88 -20.61
C GLY A 440 8.05 -4.70 -19.09
N LEU A 441 8.77 -5.47 -18.30
CA LEU A 441 8.76 -5.39 -16.84
C LEU A 441 9.30 -4.04 -16.33
N VAL A 442 10.40 -3.59 -16.93
CA VAL A 442 11.04 -2.31 -16.60
C VAL A 442 10.18 -1.14 -17.08
N ALA A 443 9.65 -1.21 -18.31
CA ALA A 443 8.76 -0.19 -18.85
C ALA A 443 7.47 -0.02 -18.03
N ASP A 444 6.86 -1.12 -17.62
CA ASP A 444 5.67 -1.13 -16.77
C ASP A 444 5.95 -0.50 -15.39
N THR A 445 7.12 -0.78 -14.81
CA THR A 445 7.54 -0.19 -13.53
C THR A 445 7.86 1.30 -13.67
N HIS A 446 8.54 1.69 -14.74
CA HIS A 446 8.83 3.09 -15.02
C HIS A 446 7.55 3.92 -15.16
N ALA A 447 6.57 3.42 -15.91
CA ALA A 447 5.29 4.11 -16.09
C ALA A 447 4.50 4.22 -14.79
N GLU A 448 4.53 3.19 -13.94
CA GLU A 448 3.93 3.24 -12.61
C GLU A 448 4.55 4.36 -11.78
N PHE A 449 5.88 4.37 -11.70
CA PHE A 449 6.61 5.33 -10.88
C PHE A 449 6.50 6.74 -11.43
N GLN A 450 6.46 6.91 -12.75
CA GLN A 450 6.18 8.19 -13.37
C GLN A 450 4.78 8.68 -13.01
N THR A 451 3.76 7.82 -13.06
CA THR A 451 2.38 8.18 -12.71
C THR A 451 2.28 8.57 -11.24
N LEU A 452 2.87 7.77 -10.34
CA LEU A 452 2.97 8.07 -8.92
C LEU A 452 3.74 9.38 -8.66
N TRP A 453 4.86 9.59 -9.34
CA TRP A 453 5.68 10.78 -9.16
C TRP A 453 4.92 12.06 -9.41
N PHE A 454 4.13 12.09 -10.48
CA PHE A 454 3.31 13.25 -10.85
C PHE A 454 1.92 13.25 -10.22
N SER A 455 1.61 12.27 -9.37
CA SER A 455 0.38 12.28 -8.60
C SER A 455 0.43 13.36 -7.50
N GLY A 456 -0.72 13.96 -7.20
CA GLY A 456 -0.84 14.97 -6.14
C GLY A 456 -0.72 14.42 -4.71
N VAL A 457 -0.34 13.16 -4.53
CA VAL A 457 -0.20 12.51 -3.20
C VAL A 457 1.24 12.46 -2.69
N LEU A 458 2.18 12.97 -3.48
CA LEU A 458 3.58 13.10 -3.12
C LEU A 458 3.93 14.56 -2.80
N PHE A 459 4.68 14.74 -1.72
CA PHE A 459 5.15 16.05 -1.26
C PHE A 459 6.64 16.16 -1.48
N ASP A 460 7.13 17.36 -1.76
CA ASP A 460 8.58 17.59 -1.78
C ASP A 460 9.15 17.45 -0.35
N SER A 461 10.20 16.65 -0.21
CA SER A 461 10.83 16.42 1.10
C SER A 461 11.42 17.71 1.69
N ALA A 462 11.97 18.60 0.86
CA ALA A 462 12.50 19.88 1.32
C ALA A 462 11.37 20.79 1.85
N GLU A 463 10.19 20.76 1.21
CA GLU A 463 9.01 21.48 1.69
C GLU A 463 8.48 20.93 3.02
N LEU A 464 8.63 19.63 3.27
CA LEU A 464 8.18 19.02 4.53
C LEU A 464 9.22 19.14 5.66
N PHE A 465 10.49 18.85 5.38
CA PHE A 465 11.53 18.59 6.39
C PHE A 465 12.75 19.50 6.27
N GLY A 466 12.77 20.46 5.33
CA GLY A 466 13.85 21.44 5.24
C GLY A 466 13.92 22.37 6.47
N PRO A 467 14.95 23.24 6.57
CA PRO A 467 15.08 24.22 7.66
C PRO A 467 13.88 25.17 7.82
N GLU A 468 13.11 25.35 6.75
CA GLU A 468 11.83 26.07 6.74
C GLU A 468 10.67 25.14 6.33
N GLY A 469 10.86 23.83 6.41
CA GLY A 469 9.85 22.84 6.05
C GLY A 469 8.66 22.88 6.99
N LEU A 470 7.53 22.33 6.53
CA LEU A 470 6.28 22.28 7.28
C LEU A 470 6.47 21.72 8.69
N TYR A 471 7.31 20.69 8.88
CA TYR A 471 7.57 20.11 10.20
C TYR A 471 8.31 21.07 11.14
N GLU A 472 9.34 21.76 10.66
CA GLU A 472 10.07 22.74 11.47
C GLU A 472 9.19 23.95 11.77
N GLN A 473 8.37 24.39 10.82
CA GLN A 473 7.36 25.44 11.05
C GLN A 473 6.34 25.00 12.12
N VAL A 474 5.82 23.78 12.02
CA VAL A 474 4.87 23.21 13.00
C VAL A 474 5.53 23.05 14.37
N ALA A 475 6.78 22.60 14.43
CA ALA A 475 7.53 22.42 15.67
C ALA A 475 7.88 23.77 16.32
N ALA A 476 8.36 24.74 15.54
CA ALA A 476 8.66 26.09 16.01
C ALA A 476 7.39 26.81 16.49
N GLN A 477 6.29 26.69 15.72
CA GLN A 477 4.99 27.20 16.15
C GLN A 477 4.56 26.51 17.44
N SER A 478 4.64 25.17 17.50
CA SER A 478 4.30 24.42 18.70
C SER A 478 5.14 24.75 19.92
N ALA A 479 6.42 25.07 19.75
CA ALA A 479 7.28 25.50 20.84
C ALA A 479 6.89 26.91 21.33
N LYS A 480 6.39 27.76 20.43
CA LYS A 480 5.96 29.13 20.74
C LYS A 480 4.60 29.17 21.43
N ASP A 481 3.65 28.31 21.06
CA ASP A 481 2.25 28.44 21.47
C ASP A 481 1.53 27.11 21.74
N GLY A 482 2.25 26.00 21.86
CA GLY A 482 1.64 24.70 22.15
C GLY A 482 0.78 24.12 21.01
N PHE A 483 0.95 24.55 19.76
CA PHE A 483 0.21 24.02 18.60
C PHE A 483 0.03 22.49 18.56
N LEU A 484 1.08 21.69 18.85
CA LEU A 484 0.94 20.23 18.88
C LEU A 484 0.11 19.75 20.07
N ASP A 485 0.13 20.48 21.19
CA ASP A 485 -0.75 20.21 22.33
C ASP A 485 -2.20 20.54 22.00
N VAL A 486 -2.46 21.60 21.20
CA VAL A 486 -3.78 21.90 20.63
C VAL A 486 -4.23 20.79 19.69
N LEU A 487 -3.38 20.39 18.73
CA LEU A 487 -3.67 19.29 17.81
C LEU A 487 -3.97 17.98 18.56
N ARG A 488 -3.17 17.62 19.57
CA ARG A 488 -3.40 16.44 20.43
C ARG A 488 -4.68 16.56 21.26
N ALA A 489 -5.00 17.77 21.72
CA ALA A 489 -6.23 18.05 22.46
C ALA A 489 -7.47 17.90 21.58
N VAL A 490 -7.39 18.30 20.30
CA VAL A 490 -8.48 18.24 19.31
C VAL A 490 -8.64 16.83 18.71
N SER A 491 -7.55 16.07 18.56
CA SER A 491 -7.56 14.79 17.83
C SER A 491 -8.10 13.59 18.62
N SER A 492 -8.39 13.75 19.91
CA SER A 492 -8.68 12.63 20.82
C SER A 492 -10.17 12.41 21.15
N THR A 493 -11.11 13.22 20.65
CA THR A 493 -12.60 13.05 20.79
C THR A 493 -13.34 14.17 20.03
N PRO A 494 -14.62 14.05 19.62
CA PRO A 494 -15.38 15.22 19.19
C PRO A 494 -15.52 16.17 20.37
N ARG A 495 -14.99 17.38 20.26
CA ARG A 495 -15.08 18.40 21.31
C ARG A 495 -15.69 19.67 20.73
N SER A 496 -16.48 20.36 21.55
CA SER A 496 -16.99 21.67 21.18
C SER A 496 -15.84 22.67 21.09
N ALA A 497 -16.03 23.76 20.34
CA ALA A 497 -15.08 24.87 20.29
C ALA A 497 -14.85 25.53 21.67
N GLU A 498 -15.70 25.26 22.65
CA GLU A 498 -15.64 25.76 24.02
C GLU A 498 -14.71 24.88 24.88
N GLU A 499 -14.80 23.55 24.76
CA GLU A 499 -13.89 22.63 25.46
C GLU A 499 -12.43 22.71 24.98
N ILE A 500 -12.22 23.01 23.70
CA ILE A 500 -10.87 23.26 23.16
C ILE A 500 -10.30 24.56 23.77
N ARG A 501 -11.12 25.60 23.90
CA ARG A 501 -10.73 26.88 24.53
C ARG A 501 -10.43 26.72 26.03
N ASP A 502 -11.27 25.99 26.76
CA ASP A 502 -11.11 25.78 28.21
C ASP A 502 -9.85 24.97 28.57
N ARG A 503 -9.46 23.99 27.75
CA ARG A 503 -8.27 23.16 28.01
C ARG A 503 -6.96 23.79 27.58
N VAL A 504 -6.98 24.56 26.52
CA VAL A 504 -5.77 25.16 25.96
C VAL A 504 -5.37 26.43 26.72
N GLY A 505 -6.28 27.04 27.49
CA GLY A 505 -6.00 28.27 28.22
C GLY A 505 -5.77 29.45 27.26
N THR A 506 -5.08 30.49 27.75
CA THR A 506 -4.93 31.84 27.18
C THR A 506 -4.19 31.94 25.83
N LEU A 507 -4.50 31.10 24.84
CA LEU A 507 -4.09 31.41 23.48
C LEU A 507 -4.84 32.64 23.01
N ASP A 508 -4.07 33.66 22.62
CA ASP A 508 -4.66 34.80 21.95
C ASP A 508 -5.22 34.37 20.58
N GLN A 509 -6.14 35.17 20.05
CA GLN A 509 -6.78 34.89 18.77
C GLN A 509 -5.78 34.82 17.61
N ALA A 510 -4.62 35.48 17.71
CA ALA A 510 -3.60 35.45 16.67
C ALA A 510 -2.85 34.11 16.62
N ALA A 511 -2.65 33.43 17.77
CA ALA A 511 -2.15 32.07 17.82
C ALA A 511 -3.15 31.09 17.18
N VAL A 512 -4.45 31.25 17.48
CA VAL A 512 -5.53 30.46 16.85
C VAL A 512 -5.58 30.69 15.34
N ASP A 513 -5.46 31.94 14.88
CA ASP A 513 -5.48 32.28 13.46
C ASP A 513 -4.20 31.78 12.74
N GLY A 514 -3.05 31.82 13.41
CA GLY A 514 -1.79 31.22 12.93
C GLY A 514 -1.89 29.71 12.80
N HIS A 515 -2.51 29.04 13.79
CA HIS A 515 -2.83 27.61 13.75
C HIS A 515 -3.77 27.30 12.62
N LEU A 516 -4.82 28.09 12.43
CA LEU A 516 -5.77 27.94 11.32
C LEU A 516 -5.11 28.20 9.97
N ALA A 517 -4.11 29.07 9.85
CA ALA A 517 -3.36 29.29 8.61
C ALA A 517 -2.46 28.10 8.26
N VAL A 518 -1.75 27.53 9.25
CA VAL A 518 -0.96 26.29 9.09
C VAL A 518 -1.87 25.10 8.79
N LEU A 519 -2.99 24.97 9.53
CA LEU A 519 -4.03 23.98 9.27
C LEU A 519 -4.74 24.22 7.94
N THR A 520 -4.83 25.46 7.44
CA THR A 520 -5.37 25.75 6.12
C THR A 520 -4.35 25.44 5.03
N ARG A 521 -3.04 25.50 5.28
CA ARG A 521 -2.03 24.90 4.39
C ARG A 521 -2.10 23.37 4.41
N PHE A 522 -2.24 22.75 5.58
CA PHE A 522 -2.53 21.31 5.73
C PHE A 522 -3.87 20.91 5.11
N ARG A 523 -4.91 21.75 5.21
CA ARG A 523 -6.22 21.53 4.60
C ARG A 523 -6.28 21.97 3.15
N PHE A 524 -5.35 22.78 2.66
CA PHE A 524 -5.13 23.02 1.23
C PHE A 524 -4.48 21.78 0.64
N VAL A 525 -3.55 21.16 1.38
CA VAL A 525 -3.05 19.82 1.10
C VAL A 525 -4.18 18.76 1.14
N GLU A 526 -5.03 18.72 2.18
CA GLU A 526 -6.18 17.79 2.22
C GLU A 526 -7.24 18.12 1.15
N ARG A 527 -7.55 19.40 0.87
CA ARG A 527 -8.56 19.81 -0.13
C ARG A 527 -8.11 19.60 -1.57
N VAL A 528 -6.80 19.65 -1.84
CA VAL A 528 -6.23 19.23 -3.11
C VAL A 528 -6.30 17.70 -3.26
N THR A 529 -6.50 16.95 -2.15
CA THR A 529 -6.71 15.49 -2.13
C THR A 529 -8.14 15.00 -1.82
N GLY A 530 -9.10 15.87 -1.49
CA GLY A 530 -10.50 15.51 -1.20
C GLY A 530 -11.30 16.60 -0.48
N GLY A 531 -12.42 17.06 -1.06
CA GLY A 531 -13.26 18.12 -0.50
C GLY A 531 -14.48 17.61 0.29
N TYR A 532 -14.85 18.27 1.41
CA TYR A 532 -16.12 19.03 1.58
C TYR A 532 -16.37 19.51 3.05
N ARG A 533 -17.27 20.50 3.18
CA ARG A 533 -17.78 21.14 4.42
C ARG A 533 -18.82 20.28 5.15
N LEU A 534 -18.79 20.33 6.49
CA LEU A 534 -19.81 19.79 7.39
C LEU A 534 -21.11 20.64 7.36
N GLN A 535 -22.24 20.00 7.14
CA GLN A 535 -23.56 20.45 7.61
C GLN A 535 -23.91 19.58 8.81
N GLY A 536 -24.07 20.21 9.99
CA GLY A 536 -24.39 19.51 11.23
C GLY A 536 -25.86 19.12 11.29
N ASP A 537 -26.11 17.87 11.68
CA ASP A 537 -27.41 17.34 12.10
C ASP A 537 -27.58 17.61 13.61
N PRO A 538 -28.61 18.36 14.04
CA PRO A 538 -28.77 18.78 15.44
C PRO A 538 -29.21 17.67 16.42
N ASP A 539 -29.55 16.46 15.97
CA ASP A 539 -30.15 15.45 16.86
C ASP A 539 -29.15 14.49 17.57
N LEU A 540 -27.84 14.65 17.34
CA LEU A 540 -26.82 13.80 17.96
C LEU A 540 -26.42 14.20 19.40
N ALA A 541 -26.96 15.30 19.94
CA ALA A 541 -26.62 15.81 21.27
C ALA A 541 -27.37 15.12 22.44
N ALA A 542 -28.35 14.24 22.17
CA ALA A 542 -29.30 13.81 23.20
C ALA A 542 -29.07 12.42 23.84
N HIS A 543 -27.99 11.68 23.53
CA HIS A 543 -27.80 10.31 24.04
C HIS A 543 -26.49 10.03 24.81
N ALA A 544 -25.67 11.04 25.11
CA ALA A 544 -24.36 10.85 25.75
C ALA A 544 -24.30 11.17 27.26
N ALA A 545 -25.40 11.02 28.01
CA ALA A 545 -25.42 11.32 29.44
C ALA A 545 -25.89 10.14 30.30
N LYS A 546 -25.01 9.17 30.60
CA LYS A 546 -25.05 8.32 31.82
C LYS A 546 -23.64 7.88 32.27
N PRO A 547 -23.18 8.20 33.50
CA PRO A 547 -21.79 8.03 33.93
C PRO A 547 -21.51 6.85 34.90
N GLU A 548 -21.79 5.58 34.54
CA GLU A 548 -21.62 4.47 35.51
C GLU A 548 -20.85 3.20 35.09
N VAL A 549 -20.12 3.16 33.96
CA VAL A 549 -19.35 1.94 33.58
C VAL A 549 -17.86 2.23 33.31
N ARG A 550 -17.21 3.08 34.12
CA ARG A 550 -15.83 3.54 33.85
C ARG A 550 -14.80 3.26 34.95
N ARG A 551 -14.97 2.22 35.77
CA ARG A 551 -14.02 1.94 36.86
C ARG A 551 -13.27 0.61 36.85
N GLU A 552 -13.50 -0.32 35.94
CA GLU A 552 -12.76 -1.61 35.94
C GLU A 552 -11.83 -1.87 34.75
N ALA A 553 -11.86 -1.07 33.68
CA ALA A 553 -11.04 -1.34 32.49
C ALA A 553 -9.67 -0.61 32.44
N LEU A 554 -9.27 0.12 33.48
CA LEU A 554 -8.03 0.94 33.48
C LEU A 554 -6.88 0.40 34.35
N GLN A 555 -7.01 -0.77 34.98
CA GLN A 555 -6.02 -1.25 35.95
C GLN A 555 -4.97 -2.23 35.43
N ASN A 556 -5.01 -2.69 34.17
CA ASN A 556 -4.09 -3.72 33.67
C ASN A 556 -3.32 -3.38 32.38
N GLN A 557 -3.00 -2.11 32.12
CA GLN A 557 -2.01 -1.79 31.07
C GLN A 557 -0.62 -1.55 31.68
N PRO A 558 0.45 -2.16 31.13
CA PRO A 558 1.81 -1.89 31.57
C PRO A 558 2.21 -0.48 31.15
N THR A 559 2.21 0.46 32.09
CA THR A 559 2.79 1.80 31.86
C THR A 559 4.31 1.69 31.85
N SER A 560 4.95 1.97 30.72
CA SER A 560 6.37 2.30 30.67
C SER A 560 6.60 3.57 31.49
N GLN A 561 7.29 3.47 32.62
CA GLN A 561 7.65 4.63 33.45
C GLN A 561 9.00 5.19 33.02
N LEU A 562 9.08 6.51 32.86
CA LEU A 562 10.34 7.24 32.71
C LEU A 562 10.98 7.31 34.09
N VAL A 563 12.17 6.72 34.23
CA VAL A 563 12.88 6.70 35.51
C VAL A 563 14.26 7.33 35.34
N ARG A 564 14.58 8.31 36.19
CA ARG A 564 15.88 9.01 36.21
C ARG A 564 16.70 8.49 37.40
N GLY A 565 17.95 8.11 37.14
CA GLY A 565 18.86 7.61 38.16
C GLY A 565 20.31 7.72 37.71
N THR A 566 21.23 7.61 38.67
CA THR A 566 22.69 7.62 38.42
C THR A 566 23.24 6.20 38.42
N ILE A 567 24.08 5.88 37.44
CA ILE A 567 24.75 4.58 37.34
C ILE A 567 26.06 4.64 38.14
N SER A 568 26.21 3.73 39.11
CA SER A 568 27.41 3.66 39.96
C SER A 568 28.57 2.93 39.24
N PRO A 569 29.81 3.47 39.28
CA PRO A 569 30.97 2.85 38.63
C PRO A 569 31.32 1.45 39.17
N ASP A 570 31.09 1.19 40.45
CA ASP A 570 31.54 -0.05 41.11
C ASP A 570 30.53 -1.22 40.99
N ALA A 571 29.40 -1.02 40.28
CA ALA A 571 28.35 -2.01 40.10
C ALA A 571 27.62 -1.81 38.76
N ALA A 572 28.29 -2.14 37.65
CA ALA A 572 27.80 -1.98 36.27
C ALA A 572 26.52 -2.79 35.89
N ARG A 573 25.69 -3.20 36.86
CA ARG A 573 24.47 -4.00 36.65
C ARG A 573 23.27 -3.55 37.49
N GLU A 574 23.41 -2.50 38.31
CA GLU A 574 22.33 -2.02 39.19
C GLU A 574 22.04 -0.52 38.97
N LEU A 575 20.78 -0.19 38.68
CA LEU A 575 20.23 1.17 38.62
C LEU A 575 19.61 1.53 39.98
N VAL A 576 19.99 2.67 40.56
CA VAL A 576 19.42 3.14 41.84
C VAL A 576 18.49 4.32 41.61
N VAL A 577 17.24 4.18 42.03
CA VAL A 577 16.18 5.19 41.85
C VAL A 577 15.45 5.38 43.16
N GLY A 578 15.50 6.58 43.74
CA GLY A 578 14.80 6.87 44.99
C GLY A 578 15.21 5.99 46.17
N GLY A 579 16.40 5.37 46.14
CA GLY A 579 16.89 4.45 47.17
C GLY A 579 16.63 2.96 46.87
N GLU A 580 15.84 2.63 45.85
CA GLU A 580 15.60 1.25 45.42
C GLU A 580 16.57 0.81 44.32
N ARG A 581 16.91 -0.49 44.30
CA ARG A 581 17.90 -1.08 43.38
C ARG A 581 17.22 -1.95 42.34
N TYR A 582 17.53 -1.72 41.07
CA TYR A 582 16.98 -2.43 39.91
C TYR A 582 18.11 -3.08 39.13
N ARG A 583 17.96 -4.34 38.72
CA ARG A 583 18.99 -5.06 37.94
C ARG A 583 18.71 -4.94 36.44
N LEU A 584 19.74 -4.63 35.66
CA LEU A 584 19.65 -4.51 34.20
C LEU A 584 20.02 -5.84 33.52
N GLU A 585 19.25 -6.26 32.52
CA GLU A 585 19.47 -7.52 31.78
C GLU A 585 20.64 -7.42 30.77
N PRO A 586 21.43 -8.49 30.53
CA PRO A 586 22.74 -8.40 29.87
C PRO A 586 22.77 -8.13 28.36
N SER A 587 21.66 -8.24 27.63
CA SER A 587 21.70 -8.38 26.16
C SER A 587 22.03 -7.12 25.34
N ALA A 588 22.37 -5.99 25.98
CA ALA A 588 22.69 -4.74 25.26
C ALA A 588 23.74 -3.84 25.94
N LEU A 589 24.51 -4.34 26.92
CA LEU A 589 25.01 -3.45 27.98
C LEU A 589 26.52 -3.14 27.98
N ASP A 590 27.38 -3.97 27.40
CA ASP A 590 28.81 -3.89 27.73
C ASP A 590 29.57 -2.72 27.06
N ALA A 591 29.18 -2.29 25.85
CA ALA A 591 29.83 -1.17 25.15
C ALA A 591 29.27 0.21 25.56
N THR A 592 28.07 0.26 26.11
CA THR A 592 27.32 1.49 26.39
C THR A 592 27.57 2.00 27.81
N LEU A 593 27.92 1.11 28.76
CA LEU A 593 28.08 1.47 30.17
C LEU A 593 29.39 2.17 30.53
N GLU A 594 30.51 1.86 29.84
CA GLU A 594 31.77 2.62 30.04
C GLU A 594 31.62 4.09 29.66
N LEU A 595 30.76 4.39 28.69
CA LEU A 595 30.50 5.74 28.18
C LEU A 595 29.53 6.56 29.06
N LEU A 596 28.73 5.89 29.90
CA LEU A 596 27.65 6.52 30.68
C LEU A 596 27.95 6.62 32.18
N ALA A 597 29.08 6.08 32.65
CA ALA A 597 29.47 6.13 34.05
C ALA A 597 29.64 7.58 34.54
N GLY A 598 28.90 7.95 35.58
CA GLY A 598 28.93 9.31 36.16
C GLY A 598 27.97 10.33 35.53
N HIS A 599 27.16 9.94 34.54
CA HIS A 599 26.16 10.80 33.92
C HIS A 599 24.73 10.43 34.37
N GLU A 600 23.82 11.42 34.43
CA GLU A 600 22.40 11.21 34.66
C GLU A 600 21.76 10.72 33.35
N VAL A 601 21.15 9.53 33.36
CA VAL A 601 20.63 8.89 32.14
C VAL A 601 19.14 8.62 32.28
N ALA A 602 18.39 8.88 31.21
CA ALA A 602 16.98 8.52 31.09
C ALA A 602 16.87 7.19 30.34
N ILE A 603 16.39 6.14 31.00
CA ILE A 603 16.25 4.80 30.40
C ILE A 603 14.77 4.50 30.18
N TYR A 604 14.43 4.08 28.96
CA TYR A 604 13.11 3.58 28.61
C TYR A 604 13.18 2.05 28.55
N GLY A 605 12.59 1.36 29.53
CA GLY A 605 12.63 -0.09 29.60
C GLY A 605 11.73 -0.69 30.67
N LYS A 606 11.48 -1.99 30.57
CA LYS A 606 10.68 -2.75 31.54
C LYS A 606 11.56 -3.10 32.74
N LEU A 607 11.41 -2.37 33.85
CA LEU A 607 12.11 -2.67 35.10
C LEU A 607 11.39 -3.80 35.83
N THR A 608 12.11 -4.86 36.21
CA THR A 608 11.58 -5.92 37.06
C THR A 608 12.03 -5.70 38.50
N GLN A 609 11.07 -5.43 39.38
CA GLN A 609 11.29 -5.42 40.83
C GLN A 609 11.47 -6.87 41.32
N SER A 610 12.44 -7.13 42.20
CA SER A 610 12.56 -8.44 42.85
C SER A 610 11.36 -8.69 43.78
N PRO A 611 10.68 -9.84 43.69
CA PRO A 611 9.46 -10.07 44.46
C PRO A 611 9.76 -10.37 45.94
N SER A 612 8.98 -9.75 46.83
CA SER A 612 8.76 -10.24 48.20
C SER A 612 7.48 -11.10 48.21
N PRO A 613 7.37 -12.16 49.03
CA PRO A 613 6.33 -13.16 48.88
C PRO A 613 5.03 -12.72 49.56
N SER A 614 3.88 -12.86 48.88
CA SER A 614 2.74 -13.67 49.34
C SER A 614 1.36 -13.32 48.72
N LEU A 615 0.55 -14.39 48.62
CA LEU A 615 -0.92 -14.52 48.62
C LEU A 615 -1.75 -14.23 47.34
N THR A 616 -2.33 -15.31 46.82
CA THR A 616 -3.45 -15.44 45.88
C THR A 616 -4.81 -15.16 46.53
N PRO A 617 -5.85 -14.71 45.79
CA PRO A 617 -6.98 -15.63 45.54
C PRO A 617 -7.81 -15.45 44.23
N GLU A 618 -8.31 -16.62 43.79
CA GLU A 618 -9.65 -17.02 43.28
C GLU A 618 -10.50 -16.25 42.23
N ARG A 619 -11.09 -17.10 41.37
CA ARG A 619 -12.07 -16.91 40.27
C ARG A 619 -13.43 -16.34 40.70
N LEU A 620 -14.16 -15.72 39.76
CA LEU A 620 -15.62 -15.85 39.60
C LEU A 620 -16.09 -15.51 38.16
N VAL A 621 -17.32 -15.92 37.86
CA VAL A 621 -17.91 -16.32 36.56
C VAL A 621 -18.86 -15.25 35.95
N GLU A 622 -18.99 -15.26 34.62
CA GLU A 622 -19.98 -14.65 33.67
C GLU A 622 -21.48 -14.66 34.11
N PRO A 623 -22.46 -13.89 33.52
CA PRO A 623 -22.84 -13.95 32.08
C PRO A 623 -23.61 -12.77 31.39
N GLU A 624 -23.93 -13.04 30.11
CA GLU A 624 -24.69 -12.40 29.00
C GLU A 624 -25.97 -11.54 29.24
N ARG A 625 -26.26 -10.60 28.31
CA ARG A 625 -27.40 -10.54 27.33
C ARG A 625 -27.90 -9.13 26.96
N GLY A 626 -28.31 -8.95 25.68
CA GLY A 626 -29.60 -8.30 25.35
C GLY A 626 -29.59 -7.10 24.37
N THR A 627 -30.16 -7.30 23.18
CA THR A 627 -30.45 -6.34 22.09
C THR A 627 -31.80 -5.61 22.27
N ARG A 628 -31.99 -4.42 21.66
CA ARG A 628 -33.30 -3.92 21.19
C ARG A 628 -33.22 -2.69 20.25
N GLU A 629 -34.13 -2.70 19.27
CA GLU A 629 -34.39 -1.70 18.21
C GLU A 629 -35.44 -0.64 18.60
N GLY A 630 -35.47 0.50 17.89
CA GLY A 630 -36.74 1.03 17.34
C GLY A 630 -37.07 2.54 17.44
N ALA A 631 -37.33 3.12 16.24
CA ALA A 631 -38.33 4.14 15.88
C ALA A 631 -37.96 5.65 15.76
N VAL A 632 -38.39 6.23 14.62
CA VAL A 632 -38.22 7.60 14.11
C VAL A 632 -39.60 8.22 13.84
N THR A 633 -39.75 9.54 13.99
CA THR A 633 -40.95 10.33 13.62
C THR A 633 -40.58 11.48 12.67
N GLN A 634 -41.53 11.89 11.80
CA GLN A 634 -41.39 12.88 10.71
C GLN A 634 -42.31 14.11 10.89
N THR A 635 -41.98 15.24 10.20
CA THR A 635 -42.82 16.11 9.29
C THR A 635 -42.05 17.43 8.92
N PRO A 636 -42.50 18.38 8.02
CA PRO A 636 -42.49 18.32 6.54
C PRO A 636 -42.05 19.62 5.76
N ASP A 637 -41.65 19.50 4.47
CA ASP A 637 -42.15 20.23 3.24
C ASP A 637 -41.17 20.29 2.03
N GLY A 638 -41.59 19.73 0.87
CA GLY A 638 -40.91 19.69 -0.44
C GLY A 638 -41.57 18.68 -1.41
N PRO A 639 -41.38 18.75 -2.76
CA PRO A 639 -42.13 17.92 -3.72
C PRO A 639 -41.84 16.42 -3.49
N ARG A 640 -42.90 15.62 -3.46
CA ARG A 640 -42.85 14.21 -3.06
C ARG A 640 -42.30 13.33 -4.19
N PHE A 641 -41.24 12.59 -3.89
CA PHE A 641 -40.72 11.51 -4.71
C PHE A 641 -41.43 10.20 -4.35
N GLY A 642 -41.83 9.42 -5.36
CA GLY A 642 -42.22 8.02 -5.16
C GLY A 642 -40.98 7.16 -4.85
N PRO A 643 -41.15 6.00 -4.20
CA PRO A 643 -40.05 5.12 -3.77
C PRO A 643 -39.23 4.51 -4.92
N ASP A 644 -39.65 4.69 -6.18
CA ASP A 644 -39.10 3.96 -7.33
C ASP A 644 -38.06 4.76 -8.17
N ALA A 645 -37.68 5.97 -7.75
CA ALA A 645 -36.67 6.76 -8.46
C ALA A 645 -35.25 6.40 -8.01
N LEU A 646 -34.42 5.88 -8.92
CA LEU A 646 -33.02 5.56 -8.63
C LEU A 646 -32.11 6.76 -8.94
N ARG A 647 -31.36 7.24 -7.95
CA ARG A 647 -30.45 8.39 -8.07
C ARG A 647 -29.00 7.92 -8.10
N VAL A 648 -28.24 8.37 -9.10
CA VAL A 648 -26.80 8.14 -9.20
C VAL A 648 -26.08 9.47 -9.46
N SER A 649 -25.06 9.79 -8.65
CA SER A 649 -24.30 11.05 -8.77
C SER A 649 -22.85 10.76 -9.15
N GLY A 650 -22.28 11.56 -10.06
CA GLY A 650 -20.85 11.51 -10.42
C GLY A 650 -20.22 12.91 -10.38
N LEU A 651 -18.90 12.96 -10.18
CA LEU A 651 -18.08 14.17 -10.28
C LEU A 651 -17.35 14.16 -11.63
N ALA A 652 -17.44 15.25 -12.39
CA ALA A 652 -16.64 15.42 -13.59
C ALA A 652 -15.39 16.25 -13.27
N ALA A 653 -14.20 15.67 -13.47
CA ALA A 653 -12.93 16.38 -13.43
C ALA A 653 -12.51 16.74 -14.87
N GLY A 654 -12.66 18.01 -15.24
CA GLY A 654 -12.23 18.56 -16.52
C GLY A 654 -12.84 19.95 -16.79
N PRO A 655 -12.12 20.87 -17.44
CA PRO A 655 -12.64 22.20 -17.73
C PRO A 655 -13.77 22.12 -18.77
N LEU A 656 -14.97 22.56 -18.39
CA LEU A 656 -16.01 22.89 -19.38
C LEU A 656 -15.57 24.16 -20.10
N ALA A 657 -15.72 24.22 -21.43
CA ALA A 657 -15.28 25.37 -22.23
C ALA A 657 -15.87 26.73 -21.78
N HIS A 658 -16.91 26.72 -20.93
CA HIS A 658 -17.62 27.92 -20.45
C HIS A 658 -17.83 28.00 -18.92
N ALA A 659 -17.40 26.98 -18.14
CA ALA A 659 -17.41 27.06 -16.68
C ALA A 659 -15.95 27.18 -16.21
N GLY A 660 -15.70 28.00 -15.18
CA GLY A 660 -14.37 28.17 -14.60
C GLY A 660 -13.75 26.87 -14.08
N PRO A 661 -12.57 26.92 -13.42
CA PRO A 661 -11.77 25.75 -13.06
C PRO A 661 -12.40 24.80 -12.01
N ASP A 662 -13.66 25.00 -11.62
CA ASP A 662 -14.32 24.25 -10.56
C ASP A 662 -15.10 23.03 -11.09
N PRO A 663 -15.12 21.89 -10.35
CA PRO A 663 -15.77 20.67 -10.79
C PRO A 663 -17.30 20.80 -10.83
N VAL A 664 -17.91 20.38 -11.94
CA VAL A 664 -19.37 20.33 -12.09
C VAL A 664 -19.89 18.95 -11.67
N ARG A 665 -20.92 18.94 -10.81
CA ARG A 665 -21.59 17.70 -10.39
C ARG A 665 -22.76 17.39 -11.32
N LEU A 666 -22.74 16.18 -11.88
CA LEU A 666 -23.85 15.66 -12.68
C LEU A 666 -24.59 14.59 -11.88
N THR A 667 -25.93 14.65 -11.92
CA THR A 667 -26.77 13.64 -11.28
C THR A 667 -27.73 13.06 -12.32
N ALA A 668 -27.73 11.74 -12.50
CA ALA A 668 -28.75 11.08 -13.30
C ALA A 668 -29.87 10.55 -12.42
N TYR A 669 -31.07 10.63 -12.97
CA TYR A 669 -32.29 10.10 -12.39
C TYR A 669 -32.92 9.16 -13.41
N ALA A 670 -33.10 7.92 -13.01
CA ALA A 670 -33.81 6.92 -13.80
C ALA A 670 -35.24 6.80 -13.29
N PHE A 671 -36.20 6.96 -14.21
CA PHE A 671 -37.62 6.69 -13.98
C PHE A 671 -38.08 5.57 -14.95
N PRO A 672 -39.14 4.82 -14.61
CA PRO A 672 -39.69 3.84 -15.54
C PRO A 672 -40.04 4.48 -16.89
N GLY A 673 -39.28 4.13 -17.94
CA GLY A 673 -39.47 4.62 -19.31
C GLY A 673 -38.71 5.89 -19.70
N GLU A 674 -38.04 6.59 -18.76
CA GLU A 674 -37.33 7.85 -19.03
C GLU A 674 -36.07 8.00 -18.18
N LEU A 675 -34.99 8.51 -18.79
CA LEU A 675 -33.72 8.77 -18.14
C LEU A 675 -33.38 10.25 -18.27
N PHE A 676 -33.18 10.92 -17.13
CA PHE A 676 -32.82 12.33 -17.07
C PHE A 676 -31.44 12.52 -16.45
N VAL A 677 -30.72 13.53 -16.92
CA VAL A 677 -29.52 14.04 -16.25
C VAL A 677 -29.79 15.48 -15.83
N THR A 678 -29.37 15.83 -14.61
CA THR A 678 -29.36 17.20 -14.13
C THR A 678 -27.95 17.71 -14.04
N GLN A 679 -27.78 18.94 -14.51
CA GLN A 679 -26.58 19.74 -14.27
C GLN A 679 -26.90 20.73 -13.15
N VAL A 680 -26.04 20.76 -12.12
CA VAL A 680 -26.08 21.79 -11.07
C VAL A 680 -25.00 22.80 -11.38
N GLU A 681 -25.41 24.02 -11.73
CA GLU A 681 -24.47 25.13 -11.91
C GLU A 681 -24.41 25.95 -10.61
N ALA A 682 -23.22 26.09 -10.04
CA ALA A 682 -22.97 26.95 -8.89
C ALA A 682 -22.03 28.09 -9.32
N ARG A 683 -22.45 29.34 -9.17
CA ARG A 683 -21.56 30.50 -9.30
C ARG A 683 -21.22 31.06 -7.92
N MET A 684 -19.93 31.22 -7.65
CA MET A 684 -19.41 31.73 -6.39
C MET A 684 -18.92 33.17 -6.57
N LEU A 685 -19.80 34.13 -6.26
CA LEU A 685 -19.50 35.42 -5.63
C LEU A 685 -20.73 35.77 -4.74
N GLU A 686 -20.55 36.61 -3.72
CA GLU A 686 -21.57 36.92 -2.68
C GLU A 686 -22.99 37.09 -3.26
N GLY A 687 -23.94 36.31 -2.71
CA GLY A 687 -25.32 36.18 -3.19
C GLY A 687 -25.51 34.97 -4.13
N VAL A 688 -25.61 33.76 -3.57
CA VAL A 688 -25.72 32.51 -4.34
C VAL A 688 -27.14 32.31 -4.86
N THR A 689 -27.29 32.12 -6.18
CA THR A 689 -28.48 31.52 -6.81
C THR A 689 -28.07 30.20 -7.46
N LEU A 690 -28.77 29.11 -7.14
CA LEU A 690 -28.58 27.79 -7.75
C LEU A 690 -29.63 27.58 -8.84
N SER A 691 -29.19 27.24 -10.05
CA SER A 691 -30.09 26.90 -11.16
C SER A 691 -29.91 25.43 -11.56
N TYR A 692 -31.02 24.71 -11.65
CA TYR A 692 -31.08 23.31 -12.07
C TYR A 692 -31.70 23.23 -13.45
N ARG A 693 -31.15 22.36 -14.31
CA ARG A 693 -31.79 22.00 -15.57
C ARG A 693 -31.80 20.48 -15.77
N TRP A 694 -32.97 19.94 -16.08
CA TRP A 694 -33.19 18.54 -16.37
C TRP A 694 -33.14 18.33 -17.88
N VAL A 695 -32.30 17.40 -18.34
CA VAL A 695 -32.17 17.05 -19.75
C VAL A 695 -32.49 15.56 -19.92
N PRO A 696 -33.49 15.18 -20.73
CA PRO A 696 -33.74 13.78 -21.04
C PRO A 696 -32.60 13.25 -21.92
N VAL A 697 -32.01 12.11 -21.54
CA VAL A 697 -30.85 11.53 -22.23
C VAL A 697 -31.12 10.14 -22.82
N GLY A 698 -32.27 9.52 -22.51
CA GLY A 698 -32.65 8.23 -23.07
C GLY A 698 -33.91 7.64 -22.41
N LYS A 699 -34.22 6.38 -22.76
CA LYS A 699 -35.24 5.56 -22.07
C LYS A 699 -34.55 4.37 -21.42
N VAL A 700 -34.99 4.01 -20.22
CA VAL A 700 -34.53 2.81 -19.47
C VAL A 700 -35.74 1.97 -19.11
N SER A 701 -35.63 0.64 -19.12
CA SER A 701 -36.68 -0.23 -18.61
C SER A 701 -36.75 -0.13 -17.08
N ALA A 702 -37.89 -0.51 -16.49
CA ALA A 702 -38.10 -0.40 -15.05
C ALA A 702 -37.07 -1.17 -14.19
N ASP A 703 -36.43 -2.18 -14.78
CA ASP A 703 -35.47 -3.06 -14.08
C ASP A 703 -34.01 -2.69 -14.34
N GLU A 704 -33.75 -1.73 -15.23
CA GLU A 704 -32.40 -1.39 -15.70
C GLU A 704 -31.75 -0.31 -14.82
N ARG A 705 -30.70 -0.68 -14.08
CA ARG A 705 -30.00 0.22 -13.16
C ARG A 705 -28.91 1.02 -13.88
N VAL A 706 -28.87 2.33 -13.61
CA VAL A 706 -27.75 3.21 -14.00
C VAL A 706 -26.52 2.84 -13.19
N SER A 707 -25.42 2.53 -13.85
CA SER A 707 -24.15 2.16 -13.22
C SER A 707 -23.16 3.32 -13.21
N ALA A 708 -23.20 4.21 -14.20
CA ALA A 708 -22.31 5.37 -14.26
C ALA A 708 -22.90 6.53 -15.10
N VAL A 709 -22.45 7.75 -14.80
CA VAL A 709 -22.67 8.96 -15.59
C VAL A 709 -21.30 9.57 -15.88
N LYS A 710 -20.96 9.72 -17.15
CA LYS A 710 -19.64 10.15 -17.60
C LYS A 710 -19.77 11.36 -18.51
N LEU A 711 -18.78 12.25 -18.48
CA LEU A 711 -18.63 13.32 -19.46
C LEU A 711 -17.73 12.82 -20.59
N SER A 712 -18.02 13.16 -21.85
CA SER A 712 -17.05 12.94 -22.93
C SER A 712 -15.77 13.74 -22.69
N ARG A 713 -14.63 13.26 -23.21
CA ARG A 713 -13.31 13.89 -22.99
C ARG A 713 -13.22 15.33 -23.53
N ASP A 714 -14.07 15.69 -24.49
CA ASP A 714 -14.20 17.07 -25.01
C ASP A 714 -15.14 17.97 -24.19
N GLY A 715 -15.76 17.42 -23.14
CA GLY A 715 -16.71 18.10 -22.27
C GLY A 715 -18.04 18.45 -22.90
N LYS A 716 -18.32 17.98 -24.13
CA LYS A 716 -19.51 18.39 -24.90
C LYS A 716 -20.69 17.45 -24.77
N HIS A 717 -20.53 16.27 -24.18
CA HIS A 717 -21.59 15.27 -24.11
C HIS A 717 -21.62 14.57 -22.76
N VAL A 718 -22.82 14.18 -22.34
CA VAL A 718 -23.02 13.29 -21.18
C VAL A 718 -23.39 11.90 -21.67
N LEU A 719 -22.71 10.90 -21.12
CA LEU A 719 -22.92 9.50 -21.36
C LEU A 719 -23.51 8.85 -20.11
N VAL A 720 -24.60 8.08 -20.27
CA VAL A 720 -25.15 7.29 -19.16
C VAL A 720 -25.06 5.80 -19.49
N GLU A 721 -24.39 5.08 -18.59
CA GLU A 721 -24.20 3.65 -18.65
C GLU A 721 -25.18 2.94 -17.71
N THR A 722 -25.75 1.85 -18.20
CA THR A 722 -26.53 0.89 -17.41
C THR A 722 -25.85 -0.47 -17.44
N ALA A 723 -26.35 -1.43 -16.65
CA ALA A 723 -25.92 -2.83 -16.75
C ALA A 723 -26.11 -3.44 -18.17
N GLY A 724 -26.97 -2.85 -19.01
CA GLY A 724 -27.22 -3.26 -20.39
C GLY A 724 -26.40 -2.52 -21.45
N GLY A 725 -25.48 -1.63 -21.05
CA GLY A 725 -24.60 -0.86 -21.94
C GLY A 725 -24.87 0.65 -21.93
N ILE A 726 -24.34 1.37 -22.92
CA ILE A 726 -24.53 2.82 -23.04
C ILE A 726 -25.94 3.10 -23.57
N ARG A 727 -26.76 3.84 -22.82
CA ARG A 727 -28.19 4.05 -23.13
C ARG A 727 -28.56 5.47 -23.52
N GLY A 728 -27.70 6.45 -23.24
CA GLY A 728 -28.01 7.86 -23.51
C GLY A 728 -26.79 8.68 -23.90
N TYR A 729 -27.01 9.61 -24.84
CA TYR A 729 -26.03 10.57 -25.33
C TYR A 729 -26.74 11.91 -25.55
N ALA A 730 -26.34 12.94 -24.81
CA ALA A 730 -26.90 14.28 -24.98
C ALA A 730 -25.80 15.34 -25.08
N PRO A 731 -25.89 16.28 -26.05
CA PRO A 731 -24.99 17.40 -26.13
C PRO A 731 -25.24 18.42 -25.00
N VAL A 732 -24.16 18.88 -24.38
CA VAL A 732 -24.14 19.89 -23.31
C VAL A 732 -24.64 21.25 -23.83
N GLU A 733 -24.54 21.51 -25.14
CA GLU A 733 -24.93 22.79 -25.78
C GLU A 733 -26.45 23.03 -25.91
N THR A 734 -27.32 22.10 -25.49
CA THR A 734 -28.78 22.32 -25.50
C THR A 734 -29.26 23.30 -24.41
N VAL A 735 -28.35 24.07 -23.80
CA VAL A 735 -28.58 24.99 -22.67
C VAL A 735 -28.18 26.42 -23.04
N ALA A 736 -29.09 27.18 -23.68
CA ALA A 736 -28.83 28.57 -24.02
C ALA A 736 -28.74 29.47 -22.77
N ILE A 737 -27.66 30.26 -22.68
CA ILE A 737 -27.48 31.38 -21.74
C ILE A 737 -28.16 32.61 -22.33
N GLY A 738 -29.33 32.99 -21.82
CA GLY A 738 -29.93 34.29 -22.11
C GLY A 738 -29.22 35.38 -21.30
N ARG A 739 -28.54 36.32 -21.97
CA ARG A 739 -28.16 37.61 -21.36
C ARG A 739 -29.42 38.48 -21.32
N GLU A 740 -29.92 38.82 -20.14
CA GLU A 740 -30.91 39.89 -20.01
C GLU A 740 -30.31 41.23 -20.48
N PRO A 741 -31.04 42.04 -21.25
CA PRO A 741 -30.63 43.40 -21.58
C PRO A 741 -30.88 44.31 -20.38
N LYS A 742 -29.84 45.01 -19.92
CA LYS A 742 -30.00 46.14 -18.99
C LYS A 742 -30.69 47.29 -19.72
N THR A 743 -31.99 47.48 -19.48
CA THR A 743 -32.71 48.71 -19.84
C THR A 743 -32.65 49.74 -18.72
N ALA A 744 -31.97 50.84 -19.03
CA ALA A 744 -32.33 52.26 -18.84
C ALA A 744 -32.72 52.85 -17.46
N GLY A 745 -31.98 53.90 -17.10
CA GLY A 745 -32.40 55.09 -16.37
C GLY A 745 -31.22 55.72 -15.58
N VAL A 746 -30.81 56.98 -15.69
CA VAL A 746 -31.41 58.22 -16.20
C VAL A 746 -30.29 59.29 -16.39
N THR A 747 -30.41 60.09 -17.47
CA THR A 747 -29.89 61.46 -17.75
C THR A 747 -28.39 61.82 -17.74
N GLY A 748 -27.95 62.47 -18.83
CA GLY A 748 -26.90 63.51 -18.75
C GLY A 748 -26.13 63.85 -20.05
N ALA A 749 -26.65 64.80 -20.82
CA ALA A 749 -25.94 65.78 -21.68
C ALA A 749 -25.05 65.34 -22.88
N LEU A 750 -25.65 65.47 -24.07
CA LEU A 750 -25.20 66.18 -25.30
C LEU A 750 -23.71 66.58 -25.50
N GLY A 751 -23.24 66.27 -26.71
CA GLY A 751 -22.17 66.95 -27.47
C GLY A 751 -20.86 66.15 -27.53
N GLY A 752 -20.23 65.85 -28.66
CA GLY A 752 -20.37 66.26 -30.05
C GLY A 752 -18.99 66.04 -30.72
N GLN A 753 -19.03 65.47 -31.93
CA GLN A 753 -17.93 65.08 -32.84
C GLN A 753 -17.14 63.81 -32.52
#